data_AF-A0ABD0WKZ9-F1
#
_entry.id   AF-A0ABD0WKZ9-F1
#
_cell.length_a   1.000
_cell.length_b   1.000
_cell.length_c   1.000
_cell.angle_alpha   90.00
_cell.angle_beta   90.00
_cell.angle_gamma   90.00
#
_symmetry.space_group_name_H-M   'P 1'
#
loop_
_entity.id
_entity.type
_entity.pdbx_description
1 polymer ?
#
loop_
_entity_poly.entity_id
_entity_poly.type
_entity_poly.pdbx_seq_one_letter_code
_entity_poly.pdbx_strand_id
1 'polypeptide(L)'
;MTMRELTALAMPSPDRATDHTTVPQVHALNILRALYRDTRLGENIVPFVSEGMQAAVLGFTSPVWAVRNSSTLLFSSLITRIFGVKKGKDEHSKKNRMTGREFFTRFPALYPFLLNQLEEAAASVESESGQVILHPSLFLLLLVLGRLFPSPMDGSSSPLGLAPFMPFIIRCGRSAVYRTREMAARALVPFVMVTQVPSTIQTLLDELPLEPAPKCQQNHIHGTLLQVLFLLRSYQTDTHRPQTAGSDIGKALRPRMWLASRHNPCLVTRGAFLDVLGAVCGALDAPVGDTQLKELRDETLALLLTSDLVTPGGPSSGQGGPPGTTQYLLSLAHLALSASVESPQLWGMEEEDGGSARGAVLLGHLLQCTHYEVRELALGETLRRLERDGEAGRVPSWPPDTIVSTLTTLVLHETHPQALAKLLQVLSILSLHSDLRWGDGVQTLTQAEVLERVVSLAECSVHSVELHCAALTLGSRLVVQLAQSNPQGVSAVACVGRWGALVSQCCSEEQNTEVKMVAAEVLVSATPTLLTSSNPPLGVSLTVCLWRGLFTLLQDEEQEVRDRAATFICSLPAHLVNTDVPCVSLCPPVALETGVGLLCRLFQLWRQVPTGILTLIEWLLGDCNGEQQMASAGSPSLDEEDFLFEKGDLNLWAEPVQWVRLLHKHLGVLFQDPGLKALKQNQAELLRLSAQAEALHLATQQGLKGLPALPQFSCTIEHAKLTLQQERATLAMDILDNLRQAGESTATSVKC
;
A
#
# COMPACT_ATOMS: atom_id res chain seq x y z
N MET A 1 20.41 34.19 -25.43
CA MET A 1 20.35 34.01 -26.90
C MET A 1 19.84 32.62 -27.23
N THR A 2 20.51 31.57 -26.77
CA THR A 2 20.17 30.15 -27.01
C THR A 2 18.72 29.75 -26.67
N MET A 3 18.19 30.12 -25.50
CA MET A 3 16.79 29.78 -25.13
C MET A 3 15.76 30.40 -26.08
N ARG A 4 15.98 31.62 -26.56
CA ARG A 4 15.06 32.32 -27.47
C ARG A 4 15.09 31.70 -28.86
N GLU A 5 16.28 31.37 -29.36
CA GLU A 5 16.45 30.70 -30.66
C GLU A 5 15.83 29.30 -30.65
N LEU A 6 16.09 28.50 -29.60
CA LEU A 6 15.47 27.19 -29.44
C LEU A 6 13.95 27.29 -29.34
N THR A 7 13.43 28.28 -28.63
CA THR A 7 11.97 28.48 -28.51
C THR A 7 11.36 28.89 -29.84
N ALA A 8 12.01 29.78 -30.60
CA ALA A 8 11.57 30.14 -31.95
C ALA A 8 11.55 28.91 -32.90
N LEU A 9 12.52 28.00 -32.77
CA LEU A 9 12.54 26.74 -33.53
C LEU A 9 11.46 25.74 -33.10
N ALA A 10 11.08 25.76 -31.82
CA ALA A 10 10.06 24.88 -31.25
C ALA A 10 8.62 25.34 -31.58
N MET A 11 8.40 26.64 -31.76
CA MET A 11 7.09 27.21 -32.10
C MET A 11 6.61 26.74 -33.48
N PRO A 12 5.29 26.54 -33.68
CA PRO A 12 4.75 26.27 -35.00
C PRO A 12 4.94 27.49 -35.92
N SER A 13 5.38 27.26 -37.16
CA SER A 13 5.54 28.30 -38.18
C SER A 13 4.52 28.10 -39.31
N PRO A 14 3.76 29.14 -39.71
CA PRO A 14 2.79 29.05 -40.80
C PRO A 14 3.44 28.82 -42.17
N ASP A 15 4.66 29.31 -42.38
CA ASP A 15 5.38 29.23 -43.67
C ASP A 15 6.11 27.89 -43.88
N ARG A 16 6.20 27.03 -42.87
CA ARG A 16 6.89 25.72 -42.95
C ARG A 16 5.98 24.57 -43.41
N ALA A 17 4.73 24.86 -43.79
CA ALA A 17 3.84 23.85 -44.36
C ALA A 17 4.29 23.35 -45.74
N THR A 18 5.21 24.07 -46.41
CA THR A 18 5.62 23.80 -47.79
C THR A 18 7.05 23.27 -47.94
N ASP A 19 7.91 23.32 -46.91
CA ASP A 19 9.30 22.85 -47.00
C ASP A 19 9.65 21.77 -45.95
N HIS A 20 10.18 20.66 -46.46
CA HIS A 20 10.45 19.41 -45.77
C HIS A 20 11.43 19.54 -44.59
N THR A 21 10.94 19.35 -43.36
CA THR A 21 11.47 18.53 -42.22
C THR A 21 11.04 19.15 -40.88
N THR A 22 10.28 18.40 -40.07
CA THR A 22 9.95 18.77 -38.67
C THR A 22 11.05 18.41 -37.67
N VAL A 23 12.15 17.85 -38.17
CA VAL A 23 13.31 17.40 -37.39
C VAL A 23 13.90 18.51 -36.52
N PRO A 24 14.15 19.74 -37.02
CA PRO A 24 14.66 20.83 -36.19
C PRO A 24 13.72 21.20 -35.04
N GLN A 25 12.40 21.18 -35.27
CA GLN A 25 11.40 21.47 -34.24
C GLN A 25 11.39 20.38 -33.16
N VAL A 26 11.44 19.10 -33.56
CA VAL A 26 11.52 17.96 -32.64
C VAL A 26 12.78 18.03 -31.77
N HIS A 27 13.94 18.33 -32.36
CA HIS A 27 15.17 18.50 -31.60
C HIS A 27 15.10 19.71 -30.66
N ALA A 28 14.58 20.85 -31.12
CA ALA A 28 14.42 22.03 -30.28
C ALA A 28 13.53 21.75 -29.05
N LEU A 29 12.39 21.07 -29.24
CA LEU A 29 11.50 20.67 -28.14
C LEU A 29 12.21 19.76 -27.12
N ASN A 30 12.99 18.78 -27.60
CA ASN A 30 13.72 17.85 -26.73
C ASN A 30 14.92 18.50 -26.02
N ILE A 31 15.61 19.44 -26.66
CA ILE A 31 16.68 20.24 -26.04
C ILE A 31 16.08 21.13 -24.95
N LEU A 32 15.00 21.84 -25.24
CA LEU A 32 14.27 22.64 -24.24
C LEU A 32 13.84 21.78 -23.05
N ARG A 33 13.32 20.57 -23.30
CA ARG A 33 12.97 19.60 -22.23
C ARG A 33 14.17 19.30 -21.33
N ALA A 34 15.33 18.99 -21.91
CA ALA A 34 16.54 18.70 -21.15
C ALA A 34 16.96 19.91 -20.28
N LEU A 35 16.90 21.11 -20.85
CA LEU A 35 17.23 22.35 -20.15
C LEU A 35 16.26 22.64 -18.99
N TYR A 36 14.95 22.45 -19.17
CA TYR A 36 13.96 22.66 -18.11
C TYR A 36 14.05 21.64 -16.96
N ARG A 37 14.59 20.44 -17.23
CA ARG A 37 14.79 19.39 -16.23
C ARG A 37 16.05 19.60 -15.39
N ASP A 38 17.04 20.33 -15.89
CA ASP A 38 18.28 20.57 -15.16
C ASP A 38 18.05 21.54 -13.98
N THR A 39 18.29 21.04 -12.77
CA THR A 39 18.11 21.81 -11.53
C THR A 39 19.15 22.92 -11.39
N ARG A 40 20.34 22.74 -11.95
CA ARG A 40 21.45 23.73 -11.91
C ARG A 40 21.14 24.98 -12.70
N LEU A 41 20.27 24.88 -13.71
CA LEU A 41 19.84 26.00 -14.54
C LEU A 41 18.70 26.82 -13.90
N GLY A 42 18.17 26.37 -12.76
CA GLY A 42 17.49 27.18 -11.73
C GLY A 42 16.76 28.44 -12.23
N GLU A 43 17.27 29.57 -11.76
CA GLU A 43 16.70 30.89 -11.98
C GLU A 43 16.86 31.37 -13.42
N ASN A 44 17.90 30.90 -14.12
CA ASN A 44 18.25 31.35 -15.48
C ASN A 44 17.21 30.95 -16.54
N ILE A 45 16.50 29.84 -16.33
CA ILE A 45 15.50 29.34 -17.29
C ILE A 45 14.08 29.81 -16.98
N VAL A 46 13.81 30.31 -15.76
CA VAL A 46 12.47 30.74 -15.33
C VAL A 46 11.84 31.78 -16.27
N PRO A 47 12.57 32.80 -16.78
CA PRO A 47 12.00 33.78 -17.72
C PRO A 47 11.44 33.19 -19.01
N PHE A 48 11.92 32.01 -19.43
CA PHE A 48 11.55 31.37 -20.70
C PHE A 48 10.43 30.33 -20.55
N VAL A 49 10.04 29.99 -19.31
CA VAL A 49 9.03 28.95 -19.02
C VAL A 49 7.70 29.24 -19.72
N SER A 50 7.27 30.50 -19.78
CA SER A 50 6.03 30.89 -20.44
C SER A 50 6.05 30.56 -21.94
N GLU A 51 7.13 30.93 -22.64
CA GLU A 51 7.29 30.66 -24.07
C GLU A 51 7.45 29.15 -24.34
N GLY A 52 8.17 28.43 -23.45
CA GLY A 52 8.27 26.97 -23.53
C GLY A 52 6.93 26.25 -23.37
N MET A 53 6.08 26.74 -22.47
CA MET A 53 4.72 26.21 -22.27
C MET A 53 3.84 26.48 -23.49
N GLN A 54 3.91 27.67 -24.07
CA GLN A 54 3.21 28.00 -25.32
C GLN A 54 3.63 27.07 -26.46
N ALA A 55 4.95 26.86 -26.64
CA ALA A 55 5.47 25.95 -27.65
C ALA A 55 4.97 24.51 -27.45
N ALA A 56 4.90 24.03 -26.20
CA ALA A 56 4.40 22.70 -25.90
C ALA A 56 2.89 22.56 -26.19
N VAL A 57 2.07 23.54 -25.79
CA VAL A 57 0.62 23.52 -26.01
C VAL A 57 0.28 23.60 -27.50
N LEU A 58 0.95 24.48 -28.24
CA LEU A 58 0.75 24.63 -29.68
C LEU A 58 1.34 23.46 -30.47
N GLY A 59 2.49 22.92 -30.06
CA GLY A 59 3.08 21.74 -30.71
C GLY A 59 2.20 20.49 -30.59
N PHE A 60 1.32 20.43 -29.59
CA PHE A 60 0.38 19.33 -29.41
C PHE A 60 -0.78 19.34 -30.42
N THR A 61 -1.09 20.47 -31.06
CA THR A 61 -2.06 20.55 -32.16
C THR A 61 -1.46 20.19 -33.52
N SER A 62 -0.15 19.89 -33.58
CA SER A 62 0.54 19.55 -34.83
C SER A 62 -0.03 18.26 -35.46
N PRO A 63 -0.20 18.21 -36.80
CA PRO A 63 -0.56 16.97 -37.48
C PRO A 63 0.55 15.90 -37.40
N VAL A 64 1.79 16.30 -37.09
CA VAL A 64 2.95 15.40 -37.05
C VAL A 64 3.10 14.76 -35.67
N TRP A 65 3.02 13.42 -35.63
CA TRP A 65 3.09 12.65 -34.38
C TRP A 65 4.38 12.89 -33.58
N ALA A 66 5.54 12.99 -34.23
CA ALA A 66 6.82 13.22 -33.55
C ALA A 66 6.88 14.58 -32.81
N VAL A 67 6.26 15.61 -33.39
CA VAL A 67 6.13 16.94 -32.77
C VAL A 67 5.19 16.86 -31.57
N ARG A 68 4.04 16.17 -31.71
CA ARG A 68 3.12 15.95 -30.58
C ARG A 68 3.78 15.23 -29.42
N ASN A 69 4.48 14.12 -29.68
CA ASN A 69 5.17 13.36 -28.64
C ASN A 69 6.24 14.21 -27.92
N SER A 70 7.08 14.92 -28.68
CA SER A 70 8.12 15.80 -28.11
C SER A 70 7.50 16.95 -27.30
N SER A 71 6.35 17.47 -27.73
CA SER A 71 5.61 18.50 -27.01
C SER A 71 5.02 17.99 -25.70
N THR A 72 4.47 16.76 -25.65
CA THR A 72 4.02 16.10 -24.41
C THR A 72 5.15 15.97 -23.40
N LEU A 73 6.32 15.54 -23.89
CA LEU A 73 7.51 15.33 -23.08
C LEU A 73 8.05 16.66 -22.52
N LEU A 74 8.04 17.73 -23.32
CA LEU A 74 8.37 19.08 -22.88
C LEU A 74 7.36 19.59 -21.84
N PHE A 75 6.06 19.45 -22.11
CA PHE A 75 4.97 19.85 -21.22
C PHE A 75 5.10 19.19 -19.84
N SER A 76 5.32 17.88 -19.77
CA SER A 76 5.52 17.14 -18.52
C SER A 76 6.69 17.67 -17.68
N SER A 77 7.77 18.07 -18.35
CA SER A 77 8.96 18.64 -17.70
C SER A 77 8.68 20.06 -17.18
N LEU A 78 7.94 20.87 -17.95
CA LEU A 78 7.51 22.21 -17.55
C LEU A 78 6.53 22.18 -16.38
N ILE A 79 5.58 21.24 -16.36
CA ILE A 79 4.68 21.03 -15.23
C ILE A 79 5.48 20.77 -13.95
N THR A 80 6.44 19.84 -14.00
CA THR A 80 7.32 19.54 -12.85
C THR A 80 8.15 20.76 -12.46
N ARG A 81 8.58 21.58 -13.43
CA ARG A 81 9.34 22.79 -13.18
C ARG A 81 8.52 23.90 -12.52
N ILE A 82 7.26 24.03 -12.90
CA ILE A 82 6.34 25.05 -12.38
C ILE A 82 5.86 24.66 -10.98
N PHE A 83 5.32 23.45 -10.82
CA PHE A 83 4.63 23.00 -9.61
C PHE A 83 5.50 22.15 -8.66
N GLY A 84 6.70 21.77 -9.09
CA GLY A 84 7.59 20.88 -8.33
C GLY A 84 7.39 19.39 -8.63
N VAL A 85 8.25 18.56 -8.04
CA VAL A 85 8.13 17.10 -8.10
C VAL A 85 6.92 16.66 -7.28
N LYS A 86 6.15 15.70 -7.82
CA LYS A 86 4.98 15.12 -7.15
C LYS A 86 5.38 14.56 -5.78
N LYS A 87 4.88 15.18 -4.71
CA LYS A 87 5.03 14.70 -3.34
C LYS A 87 3.80 13.88 -2.97
N GLY A 88 3.95 12.56 -2.85
CA GLY A 88 2.89 11.59 -2.48
C GLY A 88 2.08 11.04 -3.65
N LYS A 89 1.16 10.10 -3.38
CA LYS A 89 0.32 9.44 -4.40
C LYS A 89 -0.72 10.38 -5.02
N ASP A 90 -1.25 11.34 -4.25
CA ASP A 90 -2.26 12.30 -4.71
C ASP A 90 -1.65 13.53 -5.43
N GLU A 91 -1.89 13.61 -6.73
CA GLU A 91 -1.47 14.71 -7.60
C GLU A 91 -2.15 16.05 -7.25
N HIS A 92 -3.29 16.01 -6.56
CA HIS A 92 -4.10 17.18 -6.19
C HIS A 92 -3.89 17.58 -4.73
N SER A 93 -2.87 17.06 -4.05
CA SER A 93 -2.48 17.56 -2.72
C SER A 93 -2.16 19.06 -2.78
N LYS A 94 -2.45 19.82 -1.70
CA LYS A 94 -2.04 21.24 -1.59
C LYS A 94 -0.54 21.43 -1.83
N LYS A 95 0.28 20.41 -1.53
CA LYS A 95 1.75 20.40 -1.71
C LYS A 95 2.20 20.39 -3.18
N ASN A 96 1.31 20.05 -4.11
CA ASN A 96 1.58 19.89 -5.55
C ASN A 96 0.84 20.96 -6.40
N ARG A 97 0.29 22.00 -5.76
CA ARG A 97 -0.54 23.05 -6.37
C ARG A 97 -0.06 24.44 -5.95
N MET A 98 -0.42 25.48 -6.73
CA MET A 98 -0.19 26.88 -6.38
C MET A 98 -1.45 27.72 -6.60
N THR A 99 -1.52 28.94 -6.05
CA THR A 99 -2.66 29.84 -6.30
C THR A 99 -2.65 30.34 -7.74
N GLY A 100 -3.83 30.65 -8.29
CA GLY A 100 -3.92 31.30 -9.61
C GLY A 100 -3.16 32.62 -9.64
N ARG A 101 -3.26 33.42 -8.57
CA ARG A 101 -2.51 34.67 -8.41
C ARG A 101 -1.00 34.46 -8.50
N GLU A 102 -0.44 33.51 -7.76
CA GLU A 102 0.99 33.20 -7.79
C GLU A 102 1.43 32.75 -9.19
N PHE A 103 0.67 31.84 -9.80
CA PHE A 103 0.94 31.33 -11.13
C PHE A 103 0.99 32.44 -12.19
N PHE A 104 -0.04 33.29 -12.25
CA PHE A 104 -0.12 34.37 -13.25
C PHE A 104 0.76 35.59 -12.91
N THR A 105 1.13 35.80 -11.66
CA THR A 105 2.14 36.81 -11.31
C THR A 105 3.54 36.36 -11.75
N ARG A 106 3.84 35.06 -11.61
CA ARG A 106 5.12 34.48 -12.02
C ARG A 106 5.21 34.29 -13.53
N PHE A 107 4.10 34.00 -14.20
CA PHE A 107 4.02 33.74 -15.65
C PHE A 107 2.89 34.54 -16.33
N PRO A 108 2.98 35.89 -16.38
CA PRO A 108 1.89 36.76 -16.82
C PRO A 108 1.47 36.52 -18.28
N ALA A 109 2.42 36.18 -19.17
CA ALA A 109 2.14 35.90 -20.57
C ALA A 109 1.24 34.66 -20.79
N LEU A 110 1.15 33.76 -19.79
CA LEU A 110 0.29 32.58 -19.87
C LEU A 110 -1.19 32.91 -19.64
N TYR A 111 -1.53 34.02 -18.99
CA TYR A 111 -2.93 34.37 -18.74
C TYR A 111 -3.74 34.56 -20.04
N PRO A 112 -3.39 35.53 -20.93
CA PRO A 112 -4.15 35.72 -22.17
C PRO A 112 -4.02 34.54 -23.12
N PHE A 113 -2.87 33.85 -23.12
CA PHE A 113 -2.65 32.68 -23.95
C PHE A 113 -3.57 31.51 -23.56
N LEU A 114 -3.60 31.12 -22.28
CA LEU A 114 -4.42 30.00 -21.82
C LEU A 114 -5.91 30.32 -21.97
N LEU A 115 -6.32 31.57 -21.74
CA LEU A 115 -7.72 31.97 -21.92
C LEU A 115 -8.15 31.81 -23.38
N ASN A 116 -7.39 32.36 -24.33
CA ASN A 116 -7.70 32.26 -25.75
C ASN A 116 -7.70 30.81 -26.25
N GLN A 117 -6.70 30.01 -25.83
CA GLN A 117 -6.62 28.60 -26.20
C GLN A 117 -7.77 27.77 -25.59
N LEU A 118 -8.23 28.12 -24.39
CA LEU A 118 -9.37 27.47 -23.77
C LEU A 118 -10.68 27.84 -24.46
N GLU A 119 -10.87 29.10 -24.84
CA GLU A 119 -12.02 29.57 -25.61
C GLU A 119 -12.13 28.84 -26.96
N GLU A 120 -11.04 28.78 -27.71
CA GLU A 120 -10.96 28.06 -29.00
C GLU A 120 -11.27 26.57 -28.82
N ALA A 121 -10.66 25.92 -27.81
CA ALA A 121 -10.89 24.52 -27.53
C ALA A 121 -12.32 24.24 -27.02
N ALA A 122 -12.93 25.15 -26.26
CA ALA A 122 -14.30 25.02 -25.78
C ALA A 122 -15.32 25.20 -26.90
N ALA A 123 -15.03 25.99 -27.92
CA ALA A 123 -15.89 26.15 -29.09
C ALA A 123 -16.05 24.85 -29.89
N SER A 124 -15.04 23.97 -29.89
CA SER A 124 -15.10 22.69 -30.62
C SER A 124 -15.83 21.57 -29.86
N VAL A 125 -16.23 21.79 -28.61
CA VAL A 125 -16.84 20.77 -27.74
C VAL A 125 -18.27 20.41 -28.17
N GLU A 126 -19.00 21.36 -28.76
CA GLU A 126 -20.37 21.21 -29.22
C GLU A 126 -20.43 21.39 -30.74
N SER A 127 -20.01 20.37 -31.50
CA SER A 127 -20.24 20.38 -32.95
C SER A 127 -21.67 19.95 -33.24
N GLU A 128 -22.48 20.83 -33.82
CA GLU A 128 -23.86 20.54 -34.27
C GLU A 128 -23.92 19.37 -35.28
N SER A 129 -22.79 19.06 -35.94
CA SER A 129 -22.67 17.96 -36.90
C SER A 129 -22.63 16.57 -36.28
N GLY A 130 -22.60 16.45 -34.94
CA GLY A 130 -22.49 15.17 -34.24
C GLY A 130 -21.11 14.49 -34.36
N GLN A 131 -20.15 15.11 -35.05
CA GLN A 131 -18.77 14.63 -35.13
C GLN A 131 -18.00 15.02 -33.86
N VAL A 132 -17.29 14.04 -33.28
CA VAL A 132 -16.39 14.28 -32.14
C VAL A 132 -15.15 15.01 -32.63
N ILE A 133 -15.09 16.32 -32.40
CA ILE A 133 -13.89 17.12 -32.66
C ILE A 133 -12.98 17.02 -31.43
N LEU A 134 -11.90 16.24 -31.57
CA LEU A 134 -10.86 16.16 -30.55
C LEU A 134 -9.95 17.38 -30.68
N HIS A 135 -10.03 18.32 -29.74
CA HIS A 135 -9.03 19.37 -29.62
C HIS A 135 -7.85 18.83 -28.79
N PRO A 136 -6.69 18.49 -29.40
CA PRO A 136 -5.63 17.75 -28.72
C PRO A 136 -5.15 18.45 -27.43
N SER A 137 -5.02 19.77 -27.46
CA SER A 137 -4.47 20.53 -26.34
C SER A 137 -5.44 20.75 -25.18
N LEU A 138 -6.73 20.42 -25.35
CA LEU A 138 -7.75 20.70 -24.33
C LEU A 138 -7.45 20.02 -23.00
N PHE A 139 -7.00 18.75 -23.04
CA PHE A 139 -6.63 18.03 -21.83
C PHE A 139 -5.45 18.68 -21.11
N LEU A 140 -4.45 19.16 -21.86
CA LEU A 140 -3.27 19.84 -21.29
C LEU A 140 -3.63 21.16 -20.62
N LEU A 141 -4.51 21.95 -21.26
CA LEU A 141 -5.02 23.20 -20.70
C LEU A 141 -5.72 22.94 -19.37
N LEU A 142 -6.67 22.00 -19.34
CA LEU A 142 -7.39 21.66 -18.11
C LEU A 142 -6.47 21.10 -17.03
N LEU A 143 -5.40 20.38 -17.39
CA LEU A 143 -4.41 19.86 -16.45
C LEU A 143 -3.56 20.97 -15.80
N VAL A 144 -3.21 22.04 -16.53
CA VAL A 144 -2.58 23.23 -15.95
C VAL A 144 -3.55 23.91 -14.97
N LEU A 145 -4.78 24.15 -15.41
CA LEU A 145 -5.79 24.86 -14.63
C LEU A 145 -6.23 24.06 -13.37
N GLY A 146 -6.31 22.74 -13.47
CA GLY A 146 -6.62 21.84 -12.35
C GLY A 146 -5.52 21.73 -11.29
N ARG A 147 -4.31 22.22 -11.57
CA ARG A 147 -3.24 22.35 -10.57
C ARG A 147 -3.27 23.68 -9.80
N LEU A 148 -4.24 24.53 -10.08
CA LEU A 148 -4.48 25.73 -9.28
C LEU A 148 -5.30 25.37 -8.02
N PHE A 149 -5.25 26.23 -7.00
CA PHE A 149 -6.14 26.15 -5.85
C PHE A 149 -6.71 27.54 -5.51
N PRO A 150 -7.92 27.61 -4.92
CA PRO A 150 -8.61 28.87 -4.70
C PRO A 150 -7.91 29.71 -3.62
N SER A 151 -7.75 31.03 -3.83
CA SER A 151 -7.28 31.97 -2.80
C SER A 151 -8.39 32.94 -2.39
N PRO A 152 -8.61 33.21 -1.09
CA PRO A 152 -9.55 34.23 -0.63
C PRO A 152 -9.25 35.63 -1.16
N MET A 153 -8.01 35.88 -1.58
CA MET A 153 -7.60 37.17 -2.16
C MET A 153 -7.94 37.30 -3.66
N ASP A 154 -8.43 36.26 -4.33
CA ASP A 154 -8.76 36.31 -5.76
C ASP A 154 -10.07 37.09 -6.07
N GLY A 155 -10.62 37.78 -5.06
CA GLY A 155 -11.80 38.65 -5.09
C GLY A 155 -11.68 39.88 -6.00
N SER A 156 -12.40 39.84 -7.12
CA SER A 156 -13.08 40.94 -7.84
C SER A 156 -12.37 42.24 -8.26
N SER A 157 -11.05 42.40 -8.10
CA SER A 157 -10.38 43.65 -8.56
C SER A 157 -8.95 43.50 -9.10
N SER A 158 -8.54 42.27 -9.48
CA SER A 158 -7.26 42.03 -10.16
C SER A 158 -7.43 41.88 -11.68
N PRO A 159 -6.56 42.47 -12.52
CA PRO A 159 -6.54 42.23 -13.97
C PRO A 159 -6.22 40.77 -14.34
N LEU A 160 -5.78 39.94 -13.39
CA LEU A 160 -5.52 38.50 -13.52
C LEU A 160 -6.59 37.65 -12.82
N GLY A 161 -7.84 38.13 -12.75
CA GLY A 161 -8.95 37.43 -12.11
C GLY A 161 -9.30 36.11 -12.81
N LEU A 162 -9.74 35.10 -12.07
CA LEU A 162 -10.00 33.76 -12.63
C LEU A 162 -11.39 33.61 -13.30
N ALA A 163 -12.33 34.51 -13.00
CA ALA A 163 -13.71 34.43 -13.48
C ALA A 163 -13.87 34.25 -15.02
N PRO A 164 -13.06 34.89 -15.89
CA PRO A 164 -13.20 34.74 -17.35
C PRO A 164 -12.99 33.31 -17.86
N PHE A 165 -12.27 32.47 -17.13
CA PHE A 165 -12.04 31.07 -17.53
C PHE A 165 -13.27 30.18 -17.28
N MET A 166 -14.09 30.53 -16.29
CA MET A 166 -15.16 29.65 -15.78
C MET A 166 -16.14 29.18 -16.88
N PRO A 167 -16.71 30.05 -17.74
CA PRO A 167 -17.68 29.62 -18.73
C PRO A 167 -17.11 28.58 -19.70
N PHE A 168 -15.83 28.73 -20.07
CA PHE A 168 -15.16 27.82 -20.97
C PHE A 168 -14.85 26.48 -20.29
N ILE A 169 -14.41 26.47 -19.02
CA ILE A 169 -14.22 25.23 -18.25
C ILE A 169 -15.55 24.48 -18.08
N ILE A 170 -16.63 25.20 -17.78
CA ILE A 170 -17.98 24.62 -17.67
C ILE A 170 -18.36 23.93 -18.98
N ARG A 171 -18.19 24.64 -20.11
CA ARG A 171 -18.48 24.11 -21.44
C ARG A 171 -17.63 22.88 -21.79
N CYS A 172 -16.36 22.83 -21.39
CA CYS A 172 -15.51 21.64 -21.59
C CYS A 172 -16.05 20.38 -20.89
N GLY A 173 -16.88 20.53 -19.84
CA GLY A 173 -17.62 19.43 -19.22
C GLY A 173 -18.56 18.70 -20.19
N ARG A 174 -18.95 19.32 -21.30
CA ARG A 174 -19.86 18.74 -22.30
C ARG A 174 -19.14 17.86 -23.34
N SER A 175 -17.82 17.72 -23.24
CA SER A 175 -17.01 16.95 -24.19
C SER A 175 -17.46 15.51 -24.36
N ALA A 176 -17.37 14.96 -25.57
CA ALA A 176 -17.57 13.54 -25.83
C ALA A 176 -16.49 12.66 -25.16
N VAL A 177 -15.31 13.21 -24.88
CA VAL A 177 -14.19 12.49 -24.24
C VAL A 177 -14.38 12.44 -22.72
N TYR A 178 -14.57 11.23 -22.17
CA TYR A 178 -14.80 11.01 -20.74
C TYR A 178 -13.75 11.69 -19.85
N ARG A 179 -12.45 11.49 -20.13
CA ARG A 179 -11.35 12.06 -19.34
C ARG A 179 -11.31 13.59 -19.36
N THR A 180 -11.76 14.20 -20.46
CA THR A 180 -11.90 15.66 -20.54
C THR A 180 -12.99 16.16 -19.60
N ARG A 181 -14.13 15.46 -19.51
CA ARG A 181 -15.20 15.82 -18.57
C ARG A 181 -14.73 15.75 -17.12
N GLU A 182 -14.01 14.69 -16.76
CA GLU A 182 -13.43 14.54 -15.43
C GLU A 182 -12.41 15.64 -15.10
N MET A 183 -11.51 15.93 -16.05
CA MET A 183 -10.52 16.99 -15.85
C MET A 183 -11.16 18.38 -15.80
N ALA A 184 -12.22 18.65 -16.58
CA ALA A 184 -12.96 19.90 -16.54
C ALA A 184 -13.63 20.12 -15.17
N ALA A 185 -14.21 19.06 -14.60
CA ALA A 185 -14.79 19.12 -13.26
C ALA A 185 -13.73 19.44 -12.18
N ARG A 186 -12.56 18.81 -12.24
CA ARG A 186 -11.42 19.11 -11.36
C ARG A 186 -10.89 20.53 -11.55
N ALA A 187 -10.76 20.95 -12.81
CA ALA A 187 -10.26 22.28 -13.18
C ALA A 187 -11.22 23.40 -12.78
N LEU A 188 -12.51 23.15 -12.63
CA LEU A 188 -13.49 24.17 -12.22
C LEU A 188 -13.33 24.60 -10.76
N VAL A 189 -12.99 23.65 -9.87
CA VAL A 189 -12.89 23.86 -8.41
C VAL A 189 -12.09 25.11 -8.01
N PRO A 190 -10.84 25.33 -8.49
CA PRO A 190 -10.07 26.51 -8.08
C PRO A 190 -10.61 27.85 -8.56
N PHE A 191 -11.56 27.85 -9.50
CA PHE A 191 -12.12 29.07 -10.10
C PHE A 191 -13.40 29.53 -9.40
N VAL A 192 -13.97 28.71 -8.50
CA VAL A 192 -15.18 29.04 -7.76
C VAL A 192 -14.80 29.35 -6.31
N MET A 193 -15.10 30.56 -5.84
CA MET A 193 -14.89 30.90 -4.44
C MET A 193 -15.80 30.05 -3.55
N VAL A 194 -15.31 29.65 -2.37
CA VAL A 194 -16.06 28.82 -1.41
C VAL A 194 -17.45 29.41 -1.12
N THR A 195 -17.57 30.74 -1.05
CA THR A 195 -18.84 31.45 -0.84
C THR A 195 -19.81 31.39 -2.03
N GLN A 196 -19.30 31.19 -3.24
CA GLN A 196 -20.09 31.10 -4.48
C GLN A 196 -20.44 29.66 -4.86
N VAL A 197 -19.74 28.65 -4.30
CA VAL A 197 -19.96 27.23 -4.60
C VAL A 197 -21.44 26.82 -4.55
N PRO A 198 -22.23 27.15 -3.52
CA PRO A 198 -23.65 26.77 -3.49
C PRO A 198 -24.45 27.35 -4.66
N SER A 199 -24.23 28.62 -5.01
CA SER A 199 -24.92 29.26 -6.13
C SER A 199 -24.50 28.68 -7.48
N THR A 200 -23.21 28.36 -7.67
CA THR A 200 -22.72 27.71 -8.89
C THR A 200 -23.28 26.31 -9.05
N ILE A 201 -23.38 25.54 -7.95
CA ILE A 201 -24.02 24.22 -7.96
C ILE A 201 -25.48 24.33 -8.39
N GLN A 202 -26.24 25.31 -7.85
CA GLN A 202 -27.63 25.52 -8.25
C GLN A 202 -27.76 25.81 -9.75
N THR A 203 -26.94 26.73 -10.29
CA THR A 203 -26.93 27.02 -11.73
C THR A 203 -26.65 25.78 -12.57
N LEU A 204 -25.68 24.96 -12.16
CA LEU A 204 -25.36 23.71 -12.87
C LEU A 204 -26.50 22.68 -12.79
N LEU A 205 -27.16 22.55 -11.62
CA LEU A 205 -28.32 21.66 -11.47
C LEU A 205 -29.51 22.12 -12.30
N ASP A 206 -29.72 23.43 -12.45
CA ASP A 206 -30.79 23.99 -13.28
C ASP A 206 -30.63 23.66 -14.77
N GLU A 207 -29.39 23.47 -15.26
CA GLU A 207 -29.13 23.00 -16.63
C GLU A 207 -29.53 21.52 -16.86
N LEU A 208 -29.72 20.74 -15.78
CA LEU A 208 -30.07 19.33 -15.90
C LEU A 208 -31.56 19.12 -16.19
N PRO A 209 -31.91 18.19 -17.10
CA PRO A 209 -33.30 17.92 -17.48
C PRO A 209 -34.15 17.42 -16.31
N LEU A 210 -35.34 17.99 -16.16
CA LEU A 210 -36.32 17.58 -15.14
C LEU A 210 -36.99 16.24 -15.49
N GLU A 211 -37.11 15.90 -16.78
CA GLU A 211 -37.75 14.67 -17.24
C GLU A 211 -36.92 13.99 -18.35
N PRO A 212 -37.07 12.68 -18.56
CA PRO A 212 -36.45 11.98 -19.68
C PRO A 212 -36.94 12.54 -21.02
N ALA A 213 -36.02 13.07 -21.85
CA ALA A 213 -36.33 13.53 -23.20
C ALA A 213 -35.46 12.81 -24.25
N PRO A 214 -35.99 12.52 -25.46
CA PRO A 214 -35.27 11.78 -26.50
C PRO A 214 -34.02 12.51 -27.04
N LYS A 215 -33.85 13.81 -26.75
CA LYS A 215 -32.67 14.62 -27.12
C LYS A 215 -31.69 14.86 -25.96
N CYS A 216 -31.86 14.22 -24.81
CA CYS A 216 -30.96 14.42 -23.67
C CYS A 216 -29.54 13.94 -23.99
N GLN A 217 -28.59 14.88 -24.08
CA GLN A 217 -27.18 14.57 -24.30
C GLN A 217 -26.53 14.06 -23.01
N GLN A 218 -26.31 12.75 -22.92
CA GLN A 218 -25.76 12.10 -21.73
C GLN A 218 -24.36 12.60 -21.33
N ASN A 219 -23.52 12.97 -22.30
CA ASN A 219 -22.20 13.54 -22.03
C ASN A 219 -22.29 14.88 -21.29
N HIS A 220 -23.26 15.72 -21.67
CA HIS A 220 -23.53 16.98 -20.97
C HIS A 220 -23.97 16.70 -19.53
N ILE A 221 -25.02 15.89 -19.34
CA ILE A 221 -25.54 15.55 -18.01
C ILE A 221 -24.43 15.01 -17.12
N HIS A 222 -23.67 14.04 -17.61
CA HIS A 222 -22.55 13.45 -16.87
C HIS A 222 -21.47 14.48 -16.51
N GLY A 223 -21.07 15.34 -17.44
CA GLY A 223 -20.08 16.39 -17.18
C GLY A 223 -20.51 17.39 -16.13
N THR A 224 -21.77 17.84 -16.20
CA THR A 224 -22.39 18.73 -15.21
C THR A 224 -22.45 18.05 -13.84
N LEU A 225 -22.85 16.77 -13.77
CA LEU A 225 -22.85 16.02 -12.51
C LEU A 225 -21.45 15.88 -11.91
N LEU A 226 -20.43 15.65 -12.71
CA LEU A 226 -19.05 15.63 -12.22
C LEU A 226 -18.63 17.01 -11.69
N GLN A 227 -18.94 18.10 -12.39
CA GLN A 227 -18.65 19.46 -11.90
C GLN A 227 -19.32 19.73 -10.55
N VAL A 228 -20.59 19.36 -10.40
CA VAL A 228 -21.31 19.43 -9.12
C VAL A 228 -20.62 18.59 -8.04
N LEU A 229 -20.27 17.34 -8.34
CA LEU A 229 -19.61 16.42 -7.41
C LEU A 229 -18.27 16.95 -6.89
N PHE A 230 -17.40 17.43 -7.77
CA PHE A 230 -16.09 17.95 -7.38
C PHE A 230 -16.18 19.27 -6.60
N LEU A 231 -17.13 20.15 -6.97
CA LEU A 231 -17.42 21.35 -6.19
C LEU A 231 -17.95 21.01 -4.79
N LEU A 232 -18.89 20.05 -4.67
CA LEU A 232 -19.42 19.58 -3.40
C LEU A 232 -18.32 19.01 -2.49
N ARG A 233 -17.48 18.11 -3.01
CA ARG A 233 -16.37 17.52 -2.25
C ARG A 233 -15.37 18.57 -1.78
N SER A 234 -15.04 19.54 -2.63
CA SER A 234 -14.16 20.65 -2.24
C SER A 234 -14.81 21.54 -1.18
N TYR A 235 -16.12 21.79 -1.28
CA TYR A 235 -16.87 22.57 -0.29
C TYR A 235 -16.91 21.89 1.08
N GLN A 236 -17.12 20.56 1.08
CA GLN A 236 -17.23 19.76 2.30
C GLN A 236 -15.91 19.64 3.07
N THR A 237 -14.77 19.72 2.39
CA THR A 237 -13.45 19.65 3.03
C THR A 237 -12.98 21.00 3.59
N ASP A 238 -13.66 22.10 3.27
CA ASP A 238 -13.30 23.44 3.73
C ASP A 238 -13.93 23.77 5.09
N THR A 239 -13.09 24.10 6.08
CA THR A 239 -13.51 24.42 7.45
C THR A 239 -14.16 25.79 7.58
N HIS A 240 -13.99 26.69 6.59
CA HIS A 240 -14.53 28.05 6.61
C HIS A 240 -15.80 28.19 5.76
N ARG A 241 -16.44 27.08 5.37
CA ARG A 241 -17.62 27.09 4.52
C ARG A 241 -18.87 27.68 5.21
N PRO A 242 -19.75 28.38 4.48
CA PRO A 242 -21.08 28.75 4.98
C PRO A 242 -21.93 27.51 5.34
N GLN A 243 -22.64 27.53 6.47
CA GLN A 243 -23.40 26.35 6.96
C GLN A 243 -24.72 26.08 6.21
N THR A 244 -25.24 27.02 5.43
CA THR A 244 -26.63 27.03 4.94
C THR A 244 -26.90 26.27 3.63
N ALA A 245 -25.91 25.64 3.00
CA ALA A 245 -26.03 25.20 1.59
C ALA A 245 -26.73 23.85 1.36
N GLY A 246 -26.82 22.97 2.35
CA GLY A 246 -27.25 21.57 2.14
C GLY A 246 -28.71 21.40 1.72
N SER A 247 -29.63 22.15 2.36
CA SER A 247 -31.08 22.03 2.15
C SER A 247 -31.51 22.40 0.72
N ASP A 248 -30.97 23.49 0.17
CA ASP A 248 -31.38 23.96 -1.16
C ASP A 248 -30.87 23.06 -2.29
N ILE A 249 -29.69 22.45 -2.11
CA ILE A 249 -29.14 21.49 -3.08
C ILE A 249 -30.00 20.23 -3.10
N GLY A 250 -30.44 19.75 -1.93
CA GLY A 250 -31.35 18.60 -1.85
C GLY A 250 -32.66 18.81 -2.60
N LYS A 251 -33.28 20.01 -2.47
CA LYS A 251 -34.50 20.36 -3.22
C LYS A 251 -34.29 20.31 -4.74
N ALA A 252 -33.15 20.78 -5.23
CA ALA A 252 -32.84 20.79 -6.66
C ALA A 252 -32.59 19.37 -7.23
N LEU A 253 -32.12 18.42 -6.41
CA LEU A 253 -31.85 17.06 -6.82
C LEU A 253 -33.12 16.20 -6.95
N ARG A 254 -34.10 16.37 -6.05
CA ARG A 254 -35.32 15.55 -6.03
C ARG A 254 -36.10 15.43 -7.35
N PRO A 255 -36.40 16.51 -8.09
CA PRO A 255 -37.11 16.37 -9.36
C PRO A 255 -36.28 15.61 -10.42
N ARG A 256 -34.99 15.38 -10.18
CA ARG A 256 -34.05 14.73 -11.10
C ARG A 256 -33.66 13.32 -10.67
N MET A 257 -34.33 12.74 -9.67
CA MET A 257 -34.07 11.37 -9.18
C MET A 257 -34.17 10.29 -10.27
N TRP A 258 -34.90 10.56 -11.35
CA TRP A 258 -34.96 9.69 -12.52
C TRP A 258 -33.57 9.41 -13.13
N LEU A 259 -32.61 10.34 -12.98
CA LEU A 259 -31.24 10.21 -13.50
C LEU A 259 -30.46 9.04 -12.90
N ALA A 260 -30.75 8.65 -11.66
CA ALA A 260 -30.19 7.47 -11.00
C ALA A 260 -30.96 6.17 -11.31
N SER A 261 -32.23 6.30 -11.69
CA SER A 261 -33.13 5.17 -11.90
C SER A 261 -32.96 4.50 -13.27
N ARG A 262 -33.69 3.41 -13.50
CA ARG A 262 -33.75 2.69 -14.79
C ARG A 262 -34.34 3.53 -15.94
N HIS A 263 -34.98 4.67 -15.64
CA HIS A 263 -35.45 5.62 -16.67
C HIS A 263 -34.30 6.27 -17.44
N ASN A 264 -33.10 6.33 -16.85
CA ASN A 264 -31.90 6.77 -17.56
C ASN A 264 -31.15 5.55 -18.13
N PRO A 265 -31.02 5.41 -19.46
CA PRO A 265 -30.33 4.26 -20.04
C PRO A 265 -28.80 4.30 -19.84
N CYS A 266 -28.23 5.46 -19.49
CA CYS A 266 -26.78 5.61 -19.35
C CYS A 266 -26.29 5.29 -17.94
N LEU A 267 -25.65 4.13 -17.76
CA LEU A 267 -25.12 3.68 -16.47
C LEU A 267 -24.08 4.64 -15.88
N VAL A 268 -23.23 5.23 -16.73
CA VAL A 268 -22.20 6.17 -16.29
C VAL A 268 -22.83 7.44 -15.71
N THR A 269 -23.90 7.95 -16.32
CA THR A 269 -24.67 9.08 -15.79
C THR A 269 -25.42 8.71 -14.50
N ARG A 270 -26.00 7.50 -14.43
CA ARG A 270 -26.62 6.99 -13.20
C ARG A 270 -25.62 6.96 -12.05
N GLY A 271 -24.43 6.42 -12.28
CA GLY A 271 -23.34 6.38 -11.31
C GLY A 271 -22.93 7.78 -10.84
N ALA A 272 -22.70 8.71 -11.76
CA ALA A 272 -22.33 10.09 -11.41
C ALA A 272 -23.42 10.79 -10.56
N PHE A 273 -24.72 10.54 -10.83
CA PHE A 273 -25.79 11.10 -10.01
C PHE A 273 -25.83 10.45 -8.62
N LEU A 274 -25.62 9.14 -8.52
CA LEU A 274 -25.51 8.43 -7.25
C LEU A 274 -24.33 8.94 -6.41
N ASP A 275 -23.19 9.25 -7.04
CA ASP A 275 -22.04 9.84 -6.35
C ASP A 275 -22.37 11.24 -5.80
N VAL A 276 -23.15 12.05 -6.53
CA VAL A 276 -23.65 13.35 -6.06
C VAL A 276 -24.60 13.18 -4.87
N LEU A 277 -25.54 12.23 -4.96
CA LEU A 277 -26.42 11.88 -3.84
C LEU A 277 -25.61 11.45 -2.62
N GLY A 278 -24.60 10.60 -2.81
CA GLY A 278 -23.72 10.13 -1.72
C GLY A 278 -22.96 11.27 -1.06
N ALA A 279 -22.42 12.20 -1.84
CA ALA A 279 -21.76 13.39 -1.31
C ALA A 279 -22.73 14.24 -0.46
N VAL A 280 -23.94 14.50 -0.94
CA VAL A 280 -24.92 15.32 -0.20
C VAL A 280 -25.45 14.60 1.04
N CYS A 281 -25.84 13.32 0.90
CA CYS A 281 -26.44 12.53 1.97
C CYS A 281 -25.44 12.12 3.07
N GLY A 282 -24.16 11.90 2.72
CA GLY A 282 -23.09 11.49 3.62
C GLY A 282 -22.43 12.63 4.42
N ALA A 283 -22.86 13.89 4.24
CA ALA A 283 -22.30 15.02 4.98
C ALA A 283 -22.64 14.93 6.48
N LEU A 284 -21.61 14.71 7.31
CA LEU A 284 -21.72 14.51 8.78
C LEU A 284 -22.21 15.77 9.53
N ASP A 285 -21.95 16.97 9.01
CA ASP A 285 -22.29 18.24 9.67
C ASP A 285 -23.72 18.73 9.39
N ALA A 286 -24.60 17.86 8.87
CA ALA A 286 -25.98 18.26 8.60
C ALA A 286 -26.70 18.57 9.93
N PRO A 287 -27.39 19.72 10.07
CA PRO A 287 -28.09 20.05 11.29
C PRO A 287 -29.14 18.97 11.60
N VAL A 288 -29.07 18.45 12.83
CA VAL A 288 -29.98 17.44 13.39
C VAL A 288 -31.40 18.03 13.39
N GLY A 289 -32.13 17.87 12.29
CA GLY A 289 -33.43 18.50 12.09
C GLY A 289 -33.78 18.91 10.65
N ASP A 290 -32.87 18.74 9.67
CA ASP A 290 -33.21 18.98 8.26
C ASP A 290 -34.11 17.85 7.71
N THR A 291 -35.43 18.05 7.81
CA THR A 291 -36.46 17.13 7.30
C THR A 291 -36.25 16.83 5.81
N GLN A 292 -35.76 17.79 5.03
CA GLN A 292 -35.61 17.61 3.59
C GLN A 292 -34.42 16.73 3.23
N LEU A 293 -33.32 16.86 3.96
CA LEU A 293 -32.17 15.97 3.79
C LEU A 293 -32.52 14.54 4.23
N LYS A 294 -33.30 14.38 5.30
CA LYS A 294 -33.80 13.07 5.73
C LYS A 294 -34.64 12.40 4.63
N GLU A 295 -35.63 13.11 4.10
CA GLU A 295 -36.46 12.61 3.00
C GLU A 295 -35.61 12.27 1.75
N LEU A 296 -34.58 13.06 1.42
CA LEU A 296 -33.67 12.74 0.31
C LEU A 296 -32.86 11.46 0.58
N ARG A 297 -32.41 11.23 1.82
CA ARG A 297 -31.75 9.98 2.24
C ARG A 297 -32.70 8.79 2.11
N ASP A 298 -33.95 8.95 2.53
CA ASP A 298 -34.98 7.90 2.43
C ASP A 298 -35.26 7.54 0.95
N GLU A 299 -35.41 8.54 0.07
CA GLU A 299 -35.58 8.32 -1.38
C GLU A 299 -34.33 7.67 -2.02
N THR A 300 -33.13 8.10 -1.62
CA THR A 300 -31.86 7.54 -2.09
C THR A 300 -31.70 6.09 -1.65
N LEU A 301 -32.07 5.76 -0.41
CA LEU A 301 -32.04 4.40 0.12
C LEU A 301 -33.05 3.51 -0.63
N ALA A 302 -34.25 4.01 -0.93
CA ALA A 302 -35.24 3.29 -1.74
C ALA A 302 -34.71 2.98 -3.16
N LEU A 303 -34.00 3.94 -3.78
CA LEU A 303 -33.31 3.70 -5.06
C LEU A 303 -32.23 2.62 -4.95
N LEU A 304 -31.42 2.65 -3.89
CA LEU A 304 -30.40 1.64 -3.64
C LEU A 304 -31.00 0.24 -3.48
N LEU A 305 -32.06 0.11 -2.68
CA LEU A 305 -32.72 -1.18 -2.39
C LEU A 305 -33.46 -1.78 -3.61
N THR A 306 -33.84 -0.95 -4.58
CA THR A 306 -34.47 -1.37 -5.84
C THR A 306 -33.49 -1.47 -7.01
N SER A 307 -32.21 -1.22 -6.75
CA SER A 307 -31.15 -1.21 -7.76
C SER A 307 -30.76 -2.62 -8.22
N ASP A 308 -29.97 -2.66 -9.29
CA ASP A 308 -29.40 -3.88 -9.87
C ASP A 308 -28.36 -4.55 -8.95
N LEU A 309 -27.96 -3.92 -7.85
CA LEU A 309 -27.09 -4.50 -6.83
C LEU A 309 -27.86 -5.43 -5.86
N VAL A 310 -29.09 -5.06 -5.52
CA VAL A 310 -29.91 -5.77 -4.51
C VAL A 310 -30.96 -6.67 -5.16
N THR A 311 -31.53 -6.25 -6.28
CA THR A 311 -32.59 -7.01 -6.97
C THR A 311 -32.01 -7.83 -8.12
N PRO A 312 -32.04 -9.18 -8.06
CA PRO A 312 -31.57 -10.02 -9.16
C PRO A 312 -32.50 -9.90 -10.37
N GLY A 313 -31.93 -9.64 -11.55
CA GLY A 313 -32.68 -9.46 -12.82
C GLY A 313 -32.29 -8.23 -13.65
N GLY A 314 -31.27 -7.47 -13.24
CA GLY A 314 -30.68 -6.38 -14.03
C GLY A 314 -29.66 -6.85 -15.07
N PRO A 315 -29.22 -5.99 -16.00
CA PRO A 315 -28.21 -6.29 -17.03
C PRO A 315 -26.81 -6.66 -16.49
N SER A 316 -26.64 -6.71 -15.16
CA SER A 316 -25.44 -7.01 -14.38
C SER A 316 -25.32 -8.47 -13.93
N SER A 317 -26.32 -9.32 -14.17
CA SER A 317 -26.32 -10.72 -13.70
C SER A 317 -25.45 -11.68 -14.53
N GLY A 318 -24.64 -11.17 -15.46
CA GLY A 318 -23.73 -11.97 -16.28
C GLY A 318 -22.38 -11.27 -16.50
N GLN A 319 -21.32 -12.06 -16.76
CA GLN A 319 -20.04 -11.52 -17.24
C GLN A 319 -20.26 -10.91 -18.63
N GLY A 320 -20.39 -9.59 -18.70
CA GLY A 320 -20.61 -8.86 -19.95
C GLY A 320 -21.75 -7.84 -19.93
N GLY A 321 -21.93 -7.12 -18.82
CA GLY A 321 -22.87 -5.99 -18.76
C GLY A 321 -22.50 -4.86 -19.75
N PRO A 322 -23.43 -3.94 -20.05
CA PRO A 322 -23.17 -2.82 -20.96
C PRO A 322 -22.02 -1.93 -20.44
N PRO A 323 -21.37 -1.14 -21.33
CA PRO A 323 -20.31 -0.23 -20.92
C PRO A 323 -20.73 0.68 -19.75
N GLY A 324 -19.87 0.78 -18.73
CA GLY A 324 -20.14 1.55 -17.51
C GLY A 324 -20.79 0.76 -16.37
N THR A 325 -21.06 -0.55 -16.54
CA THR A 325 -21.64 -1.40 -15.48
C THR A 325 -20.80 -1.38 -14.20
N THR A 326 -19.49 -1.66 -14.29
CA THR A 326 -18.60 -1.66 -13.11
C THR A 326 -18.62 -0.30 -12.40
N GLN A 327 -18.54 0.81 -13.14
CA GLN A 327 -18.56 2.15 -12.57
C GLN A 327 -19.88 2.44 -11.84
N TYR A 328 -21.02 2.09 -12.44
CA TYR A 328 -22.32 2.24 -11.81
C TYR A 328 -22.47 1.41 -10.54
N LEU A 329 -22.01 0.15 -10.56
CA LEU A 329 -22.02 -0.72 -9.38
C LEU A 329 -21.10 -0.20 -8.28
N LEU A 330 -19.95 0.39 -8.61
CA LEU A 330 -19.08 1.04 -7.63
C LEU A 330 -19.75 2.25 -6.98
N SER A 331 -20.46 3.09 -7.73
CA SER A 331 -21.25 4.19 -7.16
C SER A 331 -22.35 3.71 -6.22
N LEU A 332 -23.06 2.62 -6.57
CA LEU A 332 -24.01 1.98 -5.66
C LEU A 332 -23.32 1.40 -4.42
N ALA A 333 -22.15 0.79 -4.59
CA ALA A 333 -21.38 0.21 -3.50
C ALA A 333 -20.91 1.28 -2.50
N HIS A 334 -20.44 2.44 -2.98
CA HIS A 334 -20.12 3.56 -2.10
C HIS A 334 -21.31 4.04 -1.27
N LEU A 335 -22.50 4.15 -1.88
CA LEU A 335 -23.74 4.48 -1.14
C LEU A 335 -24.09 3.39 -0.13
N ALA A 336 -24.04 2.12 -0.53
CA ALA A 336 -24.35 0.99 0.33
C ALA A 336 -23.39 0.91 1.53
N LEU A 337 -22.09 1.15 1.31
CA LEU A 337 -21.08 1.17 2.38
C LEU A 337 -21.26 2.38 3.30
N SER A 338 -21.61 3.55 2.76
CA SER A 338 -21.98 4.71 3.59
C SER A 338 -23.16 4.38 4.51
N ALA A 339 -24.18 3.69 3.98
CA ALA A 339 -25.38 3.32 4.71
C ALA A 339 -25.24 2.12 5.66
N SER A 340 -24.32 1.19 5.40
CA SER A 340 -24.18 -0.06 6.16
C SER A 340 -22.94 -0.10 7.05
N VAL A 341 -21.84 0.53 6.64
CA VAL A 341 -20.53 0.41 7.28
C VAL A 341 -20.10 1.75 7.90
N GLU A 342 -20.11 2.84 7.17
CA GLU A 342 -19.46 4.09 7.62
C GLU A 342 -20.35 4.92 8.56
N SER A 343 -21.63 5.10 8.22
CA SER A 343 -22.54 6.04 8.90
C SER A 343 -23.99 5.53 8.99
N PRO A 344 -24.25 4.32 9.52
CA PRO A 344 -25.58 3.72 9.53
C PRO A 344 -26.65 4.59 10.23
N GLN A 345 -26.24 5.38 11.24
CA GLN A 345 -27.06 6.36 11.95
C GLN A 345 -27.73 7.37 11.03
N LEU A 346 -26.97 7.90 10.06
CA LEU A 346 -27.47 8.93 9.14
C LEU A 346 -28.58 8.41 8.23
N TRP A 347 -28.53 7.10 7.94
CA TRP A 347 -29.42 6.42 7.01
C TRP A 347 -30.58 5.70 7.71
N GLY A 348 -30.70 5.82 9.04
CA GLY A 348 -31.74 5.13 9.81
C GLY A 348 -31.60 3.60 9.75
N MET A 349 -30.36 3.11 9.64
CA MET A 349 -30.03 1.68 9.51
C MET A 349 -29.56 1.06 10.83
N GLU A 350 -29.63 1.79 11.94
CA GLU A 350 -29.42 1.24 13.30
C GLU A 350 -30.65 0.46 13.76
N GLU A 351 -30.43 -0.57 14.58
CA GLU A 351 -31.50 -1.33 15.22
C GLU A 351 -31.69 -0.90 16.67
N GLU A 352 -32.95 -0.80 17.10
CA GLU A 352 -33.33 -0.66 18.52
C GLU A 352 -33.40 -2.02 19.24
N ASP A 353 -33.54 -3.16 18.53
CA ASP A 353 -33.70 -4.50 19.15
C ASP A 353 -33.35 -5.67 18.18
N GLY A 354 -32.10 -6.18 18.24
CA GLY A 354 -31.70 -7.57 17.98
C GLY A 354 -32.17 -8.33 16.71
N GLY A 355 -32.47 -7.66 15.61
CA GLY A 355 -32.92 -8.23 14.34
C GLY A 355 -31.78 -8.37 13.32
N SER A 356 -32.06 -8.88 12.12
CA SER A 356 -31.06 -8.91 11.04
C SER A 356 -30.95 -7.50 10.43
N ALA A 357 -29.92 -6.75 10.83
CA ALA A 357 -29.73 -5.36 10.43
C ALA A 357 -29.77 -5.22 8.90
N ARG A 358 -30.65 -4.34 8.38
CA ARG A 358 -30.73 -4.01 6.94
C ARG A 358 -29.37 -3.65 6.32
N GLY A 359 -28.48 -3.06 7.13
CA GLY A 359 -27.09 -2.82 6.75
C GLY A 359 -26.28 -4.10 6.49
N ALA A 360 -26.45 -5.14 7.31
CA ALA A 360 -25.80 -6.44 7.09
C ALA A 360 -26.30 -7.11 5.81
N VAL A 361 -27.59 -7.00 5.51
CA VAL A 361 -28.15 -7.50 4.25
C VAL A 361 -27.49 -6.80 3.05
N LEU A 362 -27.36 -5.46 3.07
CA LEU A 362 -26.68 -4.71 2.01
C LEU A 362 -25.22 -5.13 1.86
N LEU A 363 -24.48 -5.25 2.96
CA LEU A 363 -23.09 -5.72 2.92
C LEU A 363 -22.99 -7.14 2.36
N GLY A 364 -23.93 -8.03 2.68
CA GLY A 364 -24.02 -9.36 2.09
C GLY A 364 -24.13 -9.32 0.56
N HIS A 365 -24.98 -8.45 0.01
CA HIS A 365 -25.10 -8.27 -1.44
C HIS A 365 -23.80 -7.76 -2.08
N LEU A 366 -23.08 -6.86 -1.41
CA LEU A 366 -21.78 -6.36 -1.89
C LEU A 366 -20.74 -7.49 -1.95
N LEU A 367 -20.64 -8.29 -0.90
CA LEU A 367 -19.69 -9.41 -0.80
C LEU A 367 -20.01 -10.55 -1.77
N GLN A 368 -21.27 -10.71 -2.15
CA GLN A 368 -21.73 -11.73 -3.11
C GLN A 368 -21.81 -11.19 -4.56
N CYS A 369 -21.41 -9.93 -4.79
CA CYS A 369 -21.42 -9.35 -6.13
C CYS A 369 -20.47 -10.12 -7.07
N THR A 370 -20.89 -10.30 -8.32
CA THR A 370 -20.10 -10.97 -9.37
C THR A 370 -18.87 -10.17 -9.80
N HIS A 371 -18.87 -8.86 -9.57
CA HIS A 371 -17.76 -7.96 -9.89
C HIS A 371 -16.79 -7.87 -8.72
N TYR A 372 -15.55 -8.29 -8.95
CA TYR A 372 -14.53 -8.29 -7.90
C TYR A 372 -14.23 -6.87 -7.40
N GLU A 373 -14.36 -5.84 -8.23
CA GLU A 373 -14.12 -4.45 -7.84
C GLU A 373 -15.07 -3.99 -6.72
N VAL A 374 -16.32 -4.49 -6.74
CA VAL A 374 -17.32 -4.22 -5.70
C VAL A 374 -16.97 -4.97 -4.41
N ARG A 375 -16.57 -6.24 -4.52
CA ARG A 375 -16.16 -7.05 -3.37
C ARG A 375 -14.90 -6.49 -2.71
N GLU A 376 -13.90 -6.13 -3.49
CA GLU A 376 -12.66 -5.51 -3.02
C GLU A 376 -12.94 -4.20 -2.29
N LEU A 377 -13.79 -3.32 -2.84
CA LEU A 377 -14.19 -2.08 -2.20
C LEU A 377 -14.89 -2.35 -0.86
N ALA A 378 -15.82 -3.31 -0.81
CA ALA A 378 -16.57 -3.64 0.40
C ALA A 378 -15.67 -4.25 1.49
N LEU A 379 -14.74 -5.13 1.11
CA LEU A 379 -13.76 -5.71 2.01
C LEU A 379 -12.78 -4.66 2.52
N GLY A 380 -12.34 -3.73 1.66
CA GLY A 380 -11.46 -2.63 2.03
C GLY A 380 -12.08 -1.67 3.05
N GLU A 381 -13.37 -1.34 2.90
CA GLU A 381 -14.07 -0.49 3.88
C GLU A 381 -14.36 -1.23 5.19
N THR A 382 -14.71 -2.51 5.10
CA THR A 382 -14.88 -3.39 6.27
C THR A 382 -13.58 -3.46 7.07
N LEU A 383 -12.44 -3.65 6.39
CA LEU A 383 -11.12 -3.68 7.01
C LEU A 383 -10.81 -2.35 7.72
N ARG A 384 -11.01 -1.21 7.05
CA ARG A 384 -10.75 0.11 7.63
C ARG A 384 -11.59 0.37 8.88
N ARG A 385 -12.87 -0.06 8.88
CA ARG A 385 -13.74 0.05 10.05
C ARG A 385 -13.21 -0.79 11.22
N LEU A 386 -12.83 -2.04 10.95
CA LEU A 386 -12.29 -2.95 11.98
C LEU A 386 -10.98 -2.42 12.58
N GLU A 387 -10.06 -1.92 11.76
CA GLU A 387 -8.79 -1.32 12.22
C GLU A 387 -9.04 -0.10 13.11
N ARG A 388 -9.94 0.80 12.69
CA ARG A 388 -10.29 2.00 13.48
C ARG A 388 -10.92 1.65 14.83
N ASP A 389 -11.78 0.63 14.87
CA ASP A 389 -12.41 0.18 16.12
C ASP A 389 -11.37 -0.46 17.06
N GLY A 390 -10.39 -1.18 16.51
CA GLY A 390 -9.24 -1.73 17.24
C GLY A 390 -8.31 -0.66 17.82
N GLU A 391 -7.96 0.37 17.04
CA GLU A 391 -7.17 1.53 17.51
C GLU A 391 -7.87 2.28 18.65
N ALA A 392 -9.20 2.34 18.62
CA ALA A 392 -10.02 2.94 19.67
C ALA A 392 -10.14 2.07 20.94
N GLY A 393 -9.49 0.90 20.98
CA GLY A 393 -9.55 -0.05 22.09
C GLY A 393 -10.91 -0.70 22.29
N ARG A 394 -11.79 -0.66 21.28
CA ARG A 394 -13.12 -1.28 21.33
C ARG A 394 -13.02 -2.70 20.81
N VAL A 395 -13.60 -3.67 21.52
CA VAL A 395 -13.80 -5.01 20.98
C VAL A 395 -14.77 -4.88 19.80
N PRO A 396 -14.40 -5.32 18.58
CA PRO A 396 -15.29 -5.23 17.43
C PRO A 396 -16.53 -6.09 17.67
N SER A 397 -17.68 -5.46 17.96
CA SER A 397 -18.98 -6.15 18.08
C SER A 397 -19.68 -6.33 16.72
N TRP A 398 -19.02 -5.91 15.65
CA TRP A 398 -19.47 -5.93 14.26
C TRP A 398 -18.34 -6.56 13.42
N PRO A 399 -18.63 -7.38 12.39
CA PRO A 399 -19.93 -7.61 11.75
C PRO A 399 -20.76 -8.75 12.36
N PRO A 400 -22.08 -8.84 12.07
CA PRO A 400 -22.94 -9.94 12.53
C PRO A 400 -22.50 -11.31 12.02
N ASP A 401 -22.87 -12.39 12.74
CA ASP A 401 -22.51 -13.78 12.41
C ASP A 401 -22.86 -14.20 10.96
N THR A 402 -23.94 -13.65 10.40
CA THR A 402 -24.34 -13.91 9.00
C THR A 402 -23.31 -13.40 7.99
N ILE A 403 -22.71 -12.24 8.27
CA ILE A 403 -21.64 -11.67 7.45
C ILE A 403 -20.34 -12.44 7.66
N VAL A 404 -20.03 -12.80 8.91
CA VAL A 404 -18.86 -13.66 9.21
C VAL A 404 -18.95 -14.97 8.44
N SER A 405 -20.12 -15.62 8.42
CA SER A 405 -20.36 -16.81 7.60
C SER A 405 -20.20 -16.56 6.11
N THR A 406 -20.61 -15.40 5.60
CA THR A 406 -20.43 -15.03 4.19
C THR A 406 -18.94 -14.88 3.86
N LEU A 407 -18.15 -14.27 4.75
CA LEU A 407 -16.71 -14.09 4.59
C LEU A 407 -15.95 -15.42 4.62
N THR A 408 -16.30 -16.32 5.56
CA THR A 408 -15.64 -17.65 5.67
C THR A 408 -15.99 -18.59 4.51
N THR A 409 -17.13 -18.39 3.84
CA THR A 409 -17.43 -19.06 2.57
C THR A 409 -16.71 -18.39 1.40
N LEU A 410 -16.71 -17.06 1.33
CA LEU A 410 -16.10 -16.32 0.23
C LEU A 410 -14.61 -16.61 0.07
N VAL A 411 -13.87 -16.84 1.17
CA VAL A 411 -12.42 -17.11 1.13
C VAL A 411 -12.07 -18.40 0.38
N LEU A 412 -13.04 -19.32 0.26
CA LEU A 412 -12.86 -20.59 -0.44
C LEU A 412 -13.10 -20.46 -1.96
N HIS A 413 -13.72 -19.37 -2.40
CA HIS A 413 -14.19 -19.20 -3.77
C HIS A 413 -13.69 -17.93 -4.45
N GLU A 414 -13.12 -16.98 -3.71
CA GLU A 414 -12.57 -15.76 -4.28
C GLU A 414 -11.35 -16.07 -5.14
N THR A 415 -11.40 -15.64 -6.40
CA THR A 415 -10.37 -15.89 -7.41
C THR A 415 -9.51 -14.66 -7.67
N HIS A 416 -9.99 -13.46 -7.33
CA HIS A 416 -9.27 -12.23 -7.60
C HIS A 416 -8.25 -11.93 -6.49
N PRO A 417 -6.94 -11.79 -6.80
CA PRO A 417 -5.89 -11.67 -5.79
C PRO A 417 -6.06 -10.49 -4.80
N GLN A 418 -6.48 -9.32 -5.29
CA GLN A 418 -6.64 -8.12 -4.45
C GLN A 418 -7.82 -8.26 -3.48
N ALA A 419 -8.94 -8.78 -3.96
CA ALA A 419 -10.11 -9.04 -3.11
C ALA A 419 -9.81 -10.13 -2.08
N LEU A 420 -9.12 -11.20 -2.49
CA LEU A 420 -8.70 -12.27 -1.60
C LEU A 420 -7.74 -11.76 -0.50
N ALA A 421 -6.80 -10.89 -0.84
CA ALA A 421 -5.89 -10.29 0.14
C ALA A 421 -6.67 -9.48 1.21
N LYS A 422 -7.61 -8.61 0.79
CA LYS A 422 -8.47 -7.87 1.73
C LYS A 422 -9.32 -8.79 2.59
N LEU A 423 -9.85 -9.86 2.01
CA LEU A 423 -10.65 -10.86 2.72
C LEU A 423 -9.84 -11.58 3.81
N LEU A 424 -8.62 -12.00 3.49
CA LEU A 424 -7.72 -12.63 4.46
C LEU A 424 -7.33 -11.65 5.58
N GLN A 425 -7.15 -10.36 5.28
CA GLN A 425 -6.88 -9.33 6.29
C GLN A 425 -8.08 -9.16 7.25
N VAL A 426 -9.30 -9.06 6.71
CA VAL A 426 -10.53 -8.98 7.52
C VAL A 426 -10.68 -10.22 8.41
N LEU A 427 -10.57 -11.43 7.84
CA LEU A 427 -10.66 -12.67 8.60
C LEU A 427 -9.55 -12.81 9.65
N SER A 428 -8.37 -12.25 9.38
CA SER A 428 -7.30 -12.20 10.37
C SER A 428 -7.73 -11.42 11.60
N ILE A 429 -8.28 -10.21 11.44
CA ILE A 429 -8.71 -9.39 12.59
C ILE A 429 -9.85 -10.09 13.35
N LEU A 430 -10.83 -10.62 12.64
CA LEU A 430 -11.96 -11.31 13.28
C LEU A 430 -11.53 -12.52 14.10
N SER A 431 -10.54 -13.29 13.64
CA SER A 431 -10.02 -14.44 14.38
C SER A 431 -9.31 -14.08 15.69
N LEU A 432 -8.94 -12.81 15.92
CA LEU A 432 -8.43 -12.39 17.24
C LEU A 432 -9.51 -12.34 18.32
N HIS A 433 -10.76 -12.14 17.92
CA HIS A 433 -11.86 -11.86 18.84
C HIS A 433 -12.87 -13.01 18.97
N SER A 434 -12.93 -13.91 17.98
CA SER A 434 -13.86 -15.04 18.00
C SER A 434 -13.34 -16.25 17.21
N ASP A 435 -13.81 -17.44 17.63
CA ASP A 435 -13.57 -18.68 16.89
C ASP A 435 -14.44 -18.73 15.62
N LEU A 436 -13.80 -18.64 14.47
CA LEU A 436 -14.46 -18.60 13.18
C LEU A 436 -14.96 -19.99 12.76
N ARG A 437 -16.21 -20.06 12.31
CA ARG A 437 -16.78 -21.27 11.71
C ARG A 437 -16.50 -21.29 10.21
N TRP A 438 -15.62 -22.19 9.80
CA TRP A 438 -15.22 -22.36 8.41
C TRP A 438 -16.17 -23.31 7.68
N GLY A 439 -16.59 -22.93 6.47
CA GLY A 439 -17.42 -23.78 5.64
C GLY A 439 -17.77 -23.14 4.30
N ASP A 440 -18.12 -23.98 3.34
CA ASP A 440 -18.56 -23.57 1.99
C ASP A 440 -20.09 -23.44 1.88
N GLY A 441 -20.77 -23.38 3.04
CA GLY A 441 -22.23 -23.38 3.16
C GLY A 441 -22.87 -24.78 3.12
N VAL A 442 -22.14 -25.82 2.72
CA VAL A 442 -22.62 -27.22 2.64
C VAL A 442 -21.88 -28.12 3.62
N GLN A 443 -20.56 -27.95 3.72
CA GLN A 443 -19.69 -28.68 4.62
C GLN A 443 -18.97 -27.73 5.56
N THR A 444 -18.83 -28.15 6.81
CA THR A 444 -17.96 -27.47 7.78
C THR A 444 -16.54 -27.96 7.57
N LEU A 445 -15.60 -27.02 7.48
CA LEU A 445 -14.18 -27.33 7.34
C LEU A 445 -13.51 -27.30 8.70
N THR A 446 -12.58 -28.23 8.92
CA THR A 446 -11.70 -28.19 10.08
C THR A 446 -10.68 -27.06 9.93
N GLN A 447 -10.21 -26.54 11.05
CA GLN A 447 -9.18 -25.50 11.07
C GLN A 447 -7.87 -25.95 10.40
N ALA A 448 -7.55 -27.25 10.45
CA ALA A 448 -6.40 -27.82 9.75
C ALA A 448 -6.55 -27.78 8.22
N GLU A 449 -7.75 -28.06 7.69
CA GLU A 449 -8.02 -27.97 6.24
C GLU A 449 -7.96 -26.52 5.74
N VAL A 450 -8.45 -25.57 6.54
CA VAL A 450 -8.32 -24.14 6.20
C VAL A 450 -6.87 -23.70 6.23
N LEU A 451 -6.11 -24.10 7.26
CA LEU A 451 -4.69 -23.79 7.36
C LEU A 451 -3.90 -24.35 6.17
N GLU A 452 -4.16 -25.59 5.75
CA GLU A 452 -3.53 -26.21 4.58
C GLU A 452 -3.73 -25.36 3.31
N ARG A 453 -4.95 -24.86 3.09
CA ARG A 453 -5.26 -24.01 1.94
C ARG A 453 -4.57 -22.64 2.03
N VAL A 454 -4.58 -22.01 3.21
CA VAL A 454 -3.97 -20.68 3.41
C VAL A 454 -2.45 -20.74 3.29
N VAL A 455 -1.81 -21.77 3.83
CA VAL A 455 -0.36 -21.97 3.68
C VAL A 455 0.01 -22.23 2.22
N SER A 456 -0.74 -23.07 1.52
CA SER A 456 -0.53 -23.31 0.09
C SER A 456 -0.74 -22.03 -0.75
N LEU A 457 -1.70 -21.18 -0.37
CA LEU A 457 -1.91 -19.89 -1.00
C LEU A 457 -0.73 -18.95 -0.78
N ALA A 458 -0.18 -18.89 0.44
CA ALA A 458 0.96 -18.04 0.77
C ALA A 458 2.22 -18.47 -0.02
N GLU A 459 2.46 -19.77 -0.18
CA GLU A 459 3.55 -20.32 -1.00
C GLU A 459 3.38 -20.01 -2.50
N CYS A 460 2.15 -20.00 -3.01
CA CYS A 460 1.87 -19.72 -4.42
C CYS A 460 1.79 -18.22 -4.77
N SER A 461 1.82 -17.32 -3.78
CA SER A 461 1.56 -15.89 -3.97
C SER A 461 2.75 -14.97 -3.74
N VAL A 462 3.99 -15.50 -3.74
CA VAL A 462 5.23 -14.76 -3.45
C VAL A 462 5.41 -13.50 -4.33
N HIS A 463 4.86 -13.47 -5.54
CA HIS A 463 4.92 -12.32 -6.43
C HIS A 463 3.98 -11.15 -6.03
N SER A 464 2.97 -11.41 -5.20
CA SER A 464 2.03 -10.41 -4.69
C SER A 464 2.26 -10.22 -3.20
N VAL A 465 3.05 -9.19 -2.85
CA VAL A 465 3.41 -8.88 -1.45
C VAL A 465 2.18 -8.78 -0.56
N GLU A 466 1.13 -8.09 -1.02
CA GLU A 466 -0.10 -7.91 -0.25
C GLU A 466 -0.83 -9.23 0.05
N LEU A 467 -1.00 -10.08 -0.96
CA LEU A 467 -1.68 -11.38 -0.80
C LEU A 467 -0.85 -12.35 0.03
N HIS A 468 0.45 -12.41 -0.22
CA HIS A 468 1.39 -13.23 0.53
C HIS A 468 1.38 -12.87 2.02
N CYS A 469 1.49 -11.58 2.33
CA CYS A 469 1.43 -11.06 3.70
C CYS A 469 0.10 -11.35 4.38
N ALA A 470 -1.02 -11.16 3.68
CA ALA A 470 -2.35 -11.44 4.23
C ALA A 470 -2.54 -12.94 4.54
N ALA A 471 -2.11 -13.81 3.63
CA ALA A 471 -2.16 -15.26 3.81
C ALA A 471 -1.24 -15.73 4.95
N LEU A 472 -0.01 -15.21 5.01
CA LEU A 472 0.93 -15.51 6.09
C LEU A 472 0.37 -15.08 7.46
N THR A 473 -0.25 -13.91 7.54
CA THR A 473 -0.87 -13.38 8.77
C THR A 473 -1.99 -14.29 9.25
N LEU A 474 -2.96 -14.61 8.37
CA LEU A 474 -4.08 -15.49 8.75
C LEU A 474 -3.58 -16.88 9.13
N GLY A 475 -2.71 -17.48 8.29
CA GLY A 475 -2.15 -18.80 8.53
C GLY A 475 -1.44 -18.90 9.87
N SER A 476 -0.65 -17.88 10.23
CA SER A 476 0.04 -17.83 11.52
C SER A 476 -0.92 -17.74 12.70
N ARG A 477 -1.99 -16.94 12.59
CA ARG A 477 -3.04 -16.87 13.63
C ARG A 477 -3.73 -18.22 13.82
N LEU A 478 -4.04 -18.92 12.71
CA LEU A 478 -4.62 -20.25 12.76
C LEU A 478 -3.68 -21.27 13.42
N VAL A 479 -2.37 -21.21 13.18
CA VAL A 479 -1.38 -22.07 13.86
C VAL A 479 -1.37 -21.81 15.37
N VAL A 480 -1.38 -20.55 15.80
CA VAL A 480 -1.41 -20.18 17.22
C VAL A 480 -2.68 -20.70 17.89
N GLN A 481 -3.85 -20.53 17.26
CA GLN A 481 -5.13 -21.04 17.77
C GLN A 481 -5.18 -22.58 17.84
N LEU A 482 -4.65 -23.26 16.81
CA LEU A 482 -4.49 -24.72 16.85
C LEU A 482 -3.61 -25.16 18.02
N ALA A 483 -2.53 -24.43 18.29
CA ALA A 483 -1.61 -24.75 19.39
C ALA A 483 -2.24 -24.53 20.76
N GLN A 484 -3.12 -23.54 20.89
CA GLN A 484 -3.88 -23.30 22.12
C GLN A 484 -4.93 -24.40 22.37
N SER A 485 -5.62 -24.85 21.31
CA SER A 485 -6.70 -25.83 21.42
C SER A 485 -6.21 -27.29 21.50
N ASN A 486 -5.13 -27.64 20.79
CA ASN A 486 -4.56 -28.98 20.77
C ASN A 486 -3.01 -29.00 20.81
N PRO A 487 -2.37 -28.61 21.93
CA PRO A 487 -0.92 -28.46 22.03
C PRO A 487 -0.10 -29.70 21.65
N GLN A 488 -0.65 -30.91 21.82
CA GLN A 488 0.04 -32.18 21.55
C GLN A 488 -0.12 -32.68 20.10
N GLY A 489 -1.14 -32.18 19.37
CA GLY A 489 -1.45 -32.64 18.01
C GLY A 489 -0.99 -31.69 16.91
N VAL A 490 -0.65 -30.43 17.22
CA VAL A 490 -0.30 -29.42 16.20
C VAL A 490 0.91 -29.81 15.36
N SER A 491 1.96 -30.36 15.97
CA SER A 491 3.14 -30.81 15.22
C SER A 491 2.85 -31.93 14.22
N ALA A 492 1.75 -32.67 14.38
CA ALA A 492 1.34 -33.72 13.45
C ALA A 492 0.56 -33.17 12.23
N VAL A 493 0.16 -31.89 12.26
CA VAL A 493 -0.52 -31.25 11.14
C VAL A 493 0.51 -30.93 10.06
N ALA A 494 0.37 -31.56 8.88
CA ALA A 494 1.37 -31.55 7.83
C ALA A 494 1.80 -30.13 7.38
N CYS A 495 0.86 -29.18 7.27
CA CYS A 495 1.17 -27.81 6.86
C CYS A 495 1.92 -26.96 7.89
N VAL A 496 2.01 -27.37 9.16
CA VAL A 496 2.68 -26.56 10.19
C VAL A 496 4.20 -26.48 9.93
N GLY A 497 4.81 -27.58 9.48
CA GLY A 497 6.22 -27.57 9.07
C GLY A 497 6.48 -26.64 7.88
N ARG A 498 5.60 -26.68 6.87
CA ARG A 498 5.63 -25.78 5.71
C ARG A 498 5.45 -24.32 6.10
N TRP A 499 4.49 -24.03 6.98
CA TRP A 499 4.28 -22.68 7.53
C TRP A 499 5.54 -22.14 8.22
N GLY A 500 6.19 -22.92 9.09
CA GLY A 500 7.37 -22.42 9.78
C GLY A 500 8.59 -22.24 8.85
N ALA A 501 8.71 -23.06 7.81
CA ALA A 501 9.68 -22.83 6.74
C ALA A 501 9.40 -21.52 5.98
N LEU A 502 8.12 -21.26 5.67
CA LEU A 502 7.68 -20.03 5.02
C LEU A 502 7.99 -18.79 5.87
N VAL A 503 7.64 -18.82 7.18
CA VAL A 503 7.98 -17.72 8.11
C VAL A 503 9.49 -17.49 8.15
N SER A 504 10.29 -18.56 8.18
CA SER A 504 11.75 -18.46 8.18
C SER A 504 12.28 -17.81 6.89
N GLN A 505 11.71 -18.16 5.73
CA GLN A 505 12.04 -17.53 4.45
C GLN A 505 11.68 -16.04 4.43
N CYS A 506 10.55 -15.67 5.04
CA CYS A 506 10.11 -14.28 5.15
C CYS A 506 11.02 -13.40 6.03
N CYS A 507 11.86 -14.02 6.86
CA CYS A 507 12.85 -13.32 7.70
C CYS A 507 14.17 -13.04 6.96
N SER A 508 14.35 -13.51 5.73
CA SER A 508 15.59 -13.32 4.96
C SER A 508 15.82 -11.85 4.59
N GLU A 509 17.08 -11.43 4.56
CA GLU A 509 17.52 -10.08 4.18
C GLU A 509 17.07 -9.68 2.78
N GLU A 510 16.89 -10.65 1.87
CA GLU A 510 16.47 -10.43 0.48
C GLU A 510 14.98 -10.06 0.33
N GLN A 511 14.19 -10.21 1.39
CA GLN A 511 12.75 -9.98 1.35
C GLN A 511 12.40 -8.48 1.40
N ASN A 512 11.24 -8.15 0.85
CA ASN A 512 10.68 -6.80 0.93
C ASN A 512 10.43 -6.41 2.41
N THR A 513 10.70 -5.16 2.77
CA THR A 513 10.45 -4.60 4.12
C THR A 513 9.05 -4.91 4.65
N GLU A 514 8.01 -4.84 3.81
CA GLU A 514 6.63 -5.18 4.20
C GLU A 514 6.50 -6.66 4.64
N VAL A 515 7.15 -7.58 3.94
CA VAL A 515 7.17 -9.02 4.27
C VAL A 515 7.88 -9.25 5.60
N LYS A 516 9.03 -8.59 5.81
CA LYS A 516 9.81 -8.68 7.05
C LYS A 516 9.04 -8.12 8.25
N MET A 517 8.31 -7.01 8.06
CA MET A 517 7.41 -6.45 9.09
C MET A 517 6.31 -7.42 9.50
N VAL A 518 5.70 -8.11 8.53
CA VAL A 518 4.67 -9.13 8.81
C VAL A 518 5.28 -10.35 9.50
N ALA A 519 6.46 -10.81 9.06
CA ALA A 519 7.17 -11.90 9.73
C ALA A 519 7.49 -11.55 11.21
N ALA A 520 7.93 -10.32 11.48
CA ALA A 520 8.13 -9.83 12.84
C ALA A 520 6.83 -9.86 13.66
N GLU A 521 5.73 -9.34 13.12
CA GLU A 521 4.42 -9.34 13.80
C GLU A 521 3.91 -10.76 14.08
N VAL A 522 4.08 -11.67 13.11
CA VAL A 522 3.75 -13.09 13.25
C VAL A 522 4.55 -13.73 14.40
N LEU A 523 5.86 -13.51 14.46
CA LEU A 523 6.71 -14.08 15.50
C LEU A 523 6.41 -13.48 16.88
N VAL A 524 6.16 -12.17 16.96
CA VAL A 524 5.75 -11.48 18.19
C VAL A 524 4.43 -12.02 18.72
N SER A 525 3.42 -12.16 17.85
CA SER A 525 2.11 -12.70 18.25
C SER A 525 2.16 -14.18 18.62
N ALA A 526 3.05 -14.95 17.97
CA ALA A 526 3.30 -16.35 18.28
C ALA A 526 4.13 -16.56 19.55
N THR A 527 4.83 -15.54 20.05
CA THR A 527 5.77 -15.65 21.17
C THR A 527 5.19 -16.36 22.40
N PRO A 528 4.07 -15.92 22.99
CA PRO A 528 3.57 -16.48 24.25
C PRO A 528 3.13 -17.94 24.12
N THR A 529 2.59 -18.32 22.96
CA THR A 529 1.98 -19.64 22.73
C THR A 529 2.98 -20.64 22.16
N LEU A 530 3.81 -20.23 21.20
CA LEU A 530 4.66 -21.13 20.42
C LEU A 530 6.13 -21.08 20.87
N LEU A 531 6.74 -19.89 20.92
CA LEU A 531 8.18 -19.75 21.15
C LEU A 531 8.59 -19.99 22.61
N THR A 532 7.74 -19.59 23.57
CA THR A 532 8.06 -19.63 25.01
C THR A 532 7.35 -20.74 25.78
N SER A 533 6.69 -21.67 25.11
CA SER A 533 5.99 -22.78 25.78
C SER A 533 6.99 -23.68 26.54
N SER A 534 6.61 -24.11 27.74
CA SER A 534 7.40 -25.08 28.53
C SER A 534 7.48 -26.46 27.87
N ASN A 535 6.54 -26.77 26.97
CA ASN A 535 6.57 -27.95 26.12
C ASN A 535 6.32 -27.50 24.66
N PRO A 536 7.33 -27.51 23.79
CA PRO A 536 7.25 -26.84 22.49
C PRO A 536 6.21 -27.53 21.58
N PRO A 537 5.06 -26.91 21.28
CA PRO A 537 3.95 -27.57 20.56
C PRO A 537 4.31 -27.88 19.10
N LEU A 538 5.29 -27.17 18.54
CA LEU A 538 5.79 -27.35 17.19
C LEU A 538 6.97 -28.35 17.11
N GLY A 539 7.41 -28.88 18.26
CA GLY A 539 8.69 -29.56 18.39
C GLY A 539 9.87 -28.57 18.48
N VAL A 540 10.98 -29.05 19.02
CA VAL A 540 12.17 -28.23 19.33
C VAL A 540 12.76 -27.62 18.07
N SER A 541 12.94 -28.41 17.00
CA SER A 541 13.58 -27.96 15.76
C SER A 541 12.87 -26.75 15.14
N LEU A 542 11.55 -26.86 14.91
CA LEU A 542 10.79 -25.77 14.30
C LEU A 542 10.73 -24.53 15.20
N THR A 543 10.56 -24.73 16.51
CA THR A 543 10.55 -23.63 17.49
C THR A 543 11.87 -22.85 17.47
N VAL A 544 13.00 -23.56 17.37
CA VAL A 544 14.33 -22.95 17.30
C VAL A 544 14.56 -22.23 15.97
N CYS A 545 14.03 -22.73 14.85
CA CYS A 545 14.05 -22.01 13.57
C CYS A 545 13.28 -20.68 13.63
N LEU A 546 12.14 -20.64 14.31
CA LEU A 546 11.38 -19.39 14.49
C LEU A 546 12.14 -18.39 15.39
N TRP A 547 12.80 -18.87 16.45
CA TRP A 547 13.72 -18.04 17.24
C TRP A 547 14.86 -17.46 16.40
N ARG A 548 15.44 -18.28 15.51
CA ARG A 548 16.46 -17.82 14.57
C ARG A 548 15.95 -16.68 13.69
N GLY A 549 14.75 -16.83 13.11
CA GLY A 549 14.11 -15.80 12.30
C GLY A 549 13.89 -14.49 13.08
N LEU A 550 13.43 -14.58 14.33
CA LEU A 550 13.26 -13.42 15.20
C LEU A 550 14.60 -12.69 15.46
N PHE A 551 15.68 -13.44 15.69
CA PHE A 551 17.02 -12.86 15.86
C PHE A 551 17.58 -12.24 14.59
N THR A 552 17.28 -12.81 13.41
CA THR A 552 17.61 -12.19 12.13
C THR A 552 16.93 -10.83 12.00
N LEU A 553 15.62 -10.74 12.28
CA LEU A 553 14.86 -9.49 12.16
C LEU A 553 15.28 -8.40 13.18
N LEU A 554 15.76 -8.78 14.37
CA LEU A 554 16.32 -7.82 15.34
C LEU A 554 17.61 -7.14 14.88
N GLN A 555 18.28 -7.74 13.89
CA GLN A 555 19.53 -7.31 13.27
C GLN A 555 19.32 -6.82 11.83
N ASP A 556 18.07 -6.57 11.43
CA ASP A 556 17.75 -6.08 10.10
C ASP A 556 18.29 -4.65 9.86
N GLU A 557 18.61 -4.32 8.61
CA GLU A 557 19.08 -2.97 8.25
C GLU A 557 17.99 -1.89 8.45
N GLU A 558 16.71 -2.27 8.34
CA GLU A 558 15.58 -1.36 8.49
C GLU A 558 15.16 -1.22 9.96
N GLN A 559 15.27 0.00 10.50
CA GLN A 559 14.97 0.27 11.91
C GLN A 559 13.52 -0.10 12.30
N GLU A 560 12.56 0.11 11.40
CA GLU A 560 11.15 -0.24 11.66
C GLU A 560 10.95 -1.75 11.89
N VAL A 561 11.69 -2.59 11.17
CA VAL A 561 11.66 -4.06 11.32
C VAL A 561 12.23 -4.47 12.67
N ARG A 562 13.37 -3.87 13.06
CA ARG A 562 14.02 -4.13 14.35
C ARG A 562 13.12 -3.75 15.52
N ASP A 563 12.52 -2.55 15.46
CA ASP A 563 11.64 -2.04 16.51
C ASP A 563 10.39 -2.92 16.64
N ARG A 564 9.80 -3.34 15.51
CA ARG A 564 8.67 -4.27 15.51
C ARG A 564 9.05 -5.61 16.12
N ALA A 565 10.17 -6.21 15.71
CA ALA A 565 10.64 -7.48 16.27
C ALA A 565 10.88 -7.38 17.78
N ALA A 566 11.49 -6.30 18.26
CA ALA A 566 11.79 -6.06 19.68
C ALA A 566 10.56 -6.04 20.60
N THR A 567 9.37 -5.81 20.05
CA THR A 567 8.11 -5.86 20.83
C THR A 567 7.79 -7.25 21.37
N PHE A 568 8.46 -8.33 20.93
CA PHE A 568 8.27 -9.69 21.47
C PHE A 568 8.49 -9.76 22.99
N ILE A 569 9.37 -8.90 23.52
CA ILE A 569 9.63 -8.78 24.96
C ILE A 569 8.34 -8.47 25.73
N CYS A 570 7.47 -7.65 25.14
CA CYS A 570 6.20 -7.27 25.74
C CYS A 570 5.19 -8.44 25.79
N SER A 571 5.41 -9.45 24.96
CA SER A 571 4.57 -10.66 24.84
C SER A 571 5.10 -11.83 25.67
N LEU A 572 6.17 -11.65 26.46
CA LEU A 572 6.75 -12.72 27.26
C LEU A 572 5.85 -13.09 28.46
N PRO A 573 5.62 -14.39 28.73
CA PRO A 573 4.93 -14.83 29.92
C PRO A 573 5.60 -14.36 31.22
N ALA A 574 4.82 -13.92 32.20
CA ALA A 574 5.30 -13.35 33.46
C ALA A 574 6.29 -14.26 34.23
N HIS A 575 6.15 -15.58 34.14
CA HIS A 575 7.03 -16.54 34.81
C HIS A 575 8.45 -16.64 34.19
N LEU A 576 8.65 -16.09 32.99
CA LEU A 576 9.93 -16.06 32.29
C LEU A 576 10.65 -14.71 32.45
N VAL A 577 9.93 -13.65 32.83
CA VAL A 577 10.48 -12.32 33.07
C VAL A 577 10.98 -12.21 34.50
N ASN A 578 12.25 -11.84 34.70
CA ASN A 578 12.91 -11.87 36.01
C ASN A 578 13.11 -10.48 36.64
N THR A 579 12.34 -9.47 36.23
CA THR A 579 12.54 -8.06 36.61
C THR A 579 11.23 -7.33 36.85
N ASP A 580 11.13 -6.59 37.96
CA ASP A 580 10.08 -5.62 38.32
C ASP A 580 10.02 -4.39 37.39
N VAL A 581 10.51 -4.51 36.16
CA VAL A 581 10.56 -3.43 35.18
C VAL A 581 9.23 -3.42 34.41
N PRO A 582 8.50 -2.30 34.38
CA PRO A 582 7.28 -2.20 33.59
C PRO A 582 7.56 -2.52 32.13
N CYS A 583 6.58 -3.07 31.43
CA CYS A 583 6.60 -3.44 30.02
C CYS A 583 6.90 -2.19 29.15
N VAL A 584 8.18 -1.86 28.99
CA VAL A 584 8.68 -0.77 28.14
C VAL A 584 9.41 -1.42 26.99
N SER A 585 9.06 -1.01 25.76
CA SER A 585 9.76 -1.40 24.53
C SER A 585 11.28 -1.23 24.74
N LEU A 586 12.00 -2.35 24.74
CA LEU A 586 13.46 -2.35 24.85
C LEU A 586 14.06 -2.03 23.49
N CYS A 587 15.22 -1.37 23.48
CA CYS A 587 15.94 -1.18 22.23
C CYS A 587 16.35 -2.55 21.62
N PRO A 588 16.36 -2.68 20.28
CA PRO A 588 16.59 -3.97 19.63
C PRO A 588 17.83 -4.76 20.08
N PRO A 589 19.00 -4.15 20.35
CA PRO A 589 20.17 -4.88 20.84
C PRO A 589 19.96 -5.56 22.21
N VAL A 590 19.22 -4.90 23.12
CA VAL A 590 18.91 -5.47 24.44
C VAL A 590 17.85 -6.56 24.32
N ALA A 591 16.89 -6.39 23.41
CA ALA A 591 15.89 -7.42 23.10
C ALA A 591 16.57 -8.68 22.53
N LEU A 592 17.59 -8.52 21.68
CA LEU A 592 18.41 -9.61 21.15
C LEU A 592 19.16 -10.36 22.27
N GLU A 593 19.88 -9.66 23.14
CA GLU A 593 20.56 -10.28 24.30
C GLU A 593 19.59 -11.03 25.21
N THR A 594 18.46 -10.40 25.53
CA THR A 594 17.42 -11.00 26.37
C THR A 594 16.83 -12.26 25.72
N GLY A 595 16.58 -12.21 24.40
CA GLY A 595 16.05 -13.33 23.64
C GLY A 595 16.99 -14.54 23.58
N VAL A 596 18.29 -14.33 23.34
CA VAL A 596 19.28 -15.43 23.33
C VAL A 596 19.41 -16.07 24.71
N GLY A 597 19.43 -15.26 25.77
CA GLY A 597 19.43 -15.75 27.15
C GLY A 597 18.18 -16.56 27.48
N LEU A 598 17.01 -16.11 27.03
CA LEU A 598 15.75 -16.82 27.21
C LEU A 598 15.75 -18.15 26.45
N LEU A 599 16.23 -18.20 25.21
CA LEU A 599 16.33 -19.43 24.43
C LEU A 599 17.20 -20.49 25.14
N CYS A 600 18.33 -20.08 25.73
CA CYS A 600 19.18 -20.97 26.52
C CYS A 600 18.42 -21.56 27.74
N ARG A 601 17.67 -20.72 28.46
CA ARG A 601 16.82 -21.16 29.57
C ARG A 601 15.72 -22.13 29.10
N LEU A 602 15.15 -21.89 27.92
CA LEU A 602 14.16 -22.78 27.30
C LEU A 602 14.75 -24.15 26.96
N PHE A 603 15.98 -24.23 26.42
CA PHE A 603 16.65 -25.52 26.21
C PHE A 603 16.84 -26.33 27.50
N GLN A 604 17.12 -25.66 28.62
CA GLN A 604 17.19 -26.30 29.94
C GLN A 604 15.81 -26.83 30.36
N LEU A 605 14.75 -26.01 30.22
CA LEU A 605 13.38 -26.40 30.55
C LEU A 605 12.88 -27.58 29.71
N TRP A 606 13.20 -27.58 28.41
CA TRP A 606 12.85 -28.65 27.48
C TRP A 606 13.69 -29.92 27.68
N ARG A 607 14.72 -29.88 28.55
CA ARG A 607 15.74 -30.94 28.71
C ARG A 607 16.46 -31.28 27.41
N GLN A 608 16.71 -30.25 26.60
CA GLN A 608 17.31 -30.32 25.26
C GLN A 608 18.63 -29.54 25.19
N VAL A 609 19.34 -29.43 26.32
CA VAL A 609 20.65 -28.76 26.40
C VAL A 609 21.65 -29.27 25.37
N PRO A 610 21.79 -30.59 25.11
CA PRO A 610 22.68 -31.07 24.05
C PRO A 610 22.35 -30.49 22.67
N THR A 611 21.07 -30.50 22.30
CA THR A 611 20.57 -29.94 21.05
C THR A 611 20.84 -28.44 20.98
N GLY A 612 20.57 -27.70 22.06
CA GLY A 612 20.82 -26.27 22.12
C GLY A 612 22.29 -25.90 21.96
N ILE A 613 23.20 -26.64 22.60
CA ILE A 613 24.66 -26.43 22.43
C ILE A 613 25.06 -26.61 20.97
N LEU A 614 24.65 -27.72 20.34
CA LEU A 614 25.00 -28.02 18.95
C LEU A 614 24.46 -26.93 18.01
N THR A 615 23.18 -26.56 18.14
CA THR A 615 22.56 -25.55 17.28
C THR A 615 23.18 -24.16 17.45
N LEU A 616 23.51 -23.75 18.67
CA LEU A 616 24.13 -22.44 18.90
C LEU A 616 25.59 -22.41 18.40
N ILE A 617 26.33 -23.54 18.45
CA ILE A 617 27.65 -23.65 17.81
C ILE A 617 27.53 -23.56 16.29
N GLU A 618 26.52 -24.19 15.68
CA GLU A 618 26.24 -24.03 14.25
C GLU A 618 25.97 -22.58 13.88
N TRP A 619 25.15 -21.86 14.65
CA TRP A 619 24.88 -20.44 14.42
C TRP A 619 26.13 -19.57 14.61
N LEU A 620 27.01 -19.95 15.55
CA LEU A 620 28.28 -19.28 15.80
C LEU A 620 29.24 -19.43 14.61
N LEU A 621 29.29 -20.62 13.99
CA LEU A 621 30.08 -20.88 12.80
C LEU A 621 29.49 -20.23 11.54
N GLY A 622 28.16 -20.08 11.48
CA GLY A 622 27.43 -19.53 10.34
C GLY A 622 27.03 -20.58 9.30
N ASP A 623 26.11 -20.22 8.40
CA ASP A 623 25.67 -21.10 7.31
C ASP A 623 26.80 -21.25 6.27
N CYS A 624 27.65 -22.27 6.42
CA CYS A 624 28.75 -22.54 5.48
C CYS A 624 28.30 -22.94 4.06
N ASN A 625 27.00 -23.08 3.80
CA ASN A 625 26.47 -23.52 2.50
C ASN A 625 26.19 -22.37 1.51
N GLY A 626 26.05 -21.12 1.96
CA GLY A 626 25.74 -19.98 1.08
C GLY A 626 26.97 -19.33 0.46
N GLU A 627 28.09 -19.28 1.18
CA GLU A 627 29.25 -18.48 0.78
C GLU A 627 30.25 -19.24 -0.11
N GLN A 628 30.18 -20.57 -0.18
CA GLN A 628 31.07 -21.37 -1.03
C GLN A 628 30.70 -21.31 -2.53
N GLN A 629 29.49 -20.89 -2.91
CA GLN A 629 29.11 -20.70 -4.32
C GLN A 629 29.73 -19.43 -4.94
N MET A 630 30.05 -18.42 -4.12
CA MET A 630 30.70 -17.19 -4.60
C MET A 630 32.22 -17.35 -4.78
N ALA A 631 32.84 -18.32 -4.10
CA ALA A 631 34.27 -18.58 -4.22
C ALA A 631 34.65 -19.41 -5.47
N SER A 632 33.69 -20.04 -6.16
CA SER A 632 33.93 -20.75 -7.43
C SER A 632 33.60 -19.93 -8.69
N ALA A 633 33.11 -18.70 -8.55
CA ALA A 633 32.80 -17.81 -9.68
C ALA A 633 34.06 -17.05 -10.16
N GLY A 634 35.12 -17.79 -10.47
CA GLY A 634 36.24 -17.31 -11.28
C GLY A 634 35.89 -17.32 -12.76
N SER A 635 34.82 -16.64 -13.16
CA SER A 635 34.56 -16.27 -14.56
C SER A 635 33.69 -15.02 -14.58
N PRO A 636 34.11 -13.92 -15.23
CA PRO A 636 33.26 -12.75 -15.37
C PRO A 636 32.12 -13.14 -16.32
N SER A 637 30.91 -13.33 -15.79
CA SER A 637 29.70 -13.40 -16.60
C SER A 637 29.42 -12.00 -17.15
N LEU A 638 29.21 -11.93 -18.45
CA LEU A 638 29.03 -10.73 -19.28
C LEU A 638 27.75 -9.90 -19.02
N ASP A 639 27.18 -9.91 -17.80
CA ASP A 639 25.89 -9.26 -17.51
C ASP A 639 25.97 -8.17 -16.41
N GLU A 640 27.15 -7.78 -15.94
CA GLU A 640 27.30 -6.71 -14.94
C GLU A 640 27.16 -5.27 -15.50
N GLU A 641 26.96 -5.09 -16.82
CA GLU A 641 26.91 -3.75 -17.44
C GLU A 641 25.54 -3.02 -17.37
N ASP A 642 24.47 -3.63 -16.82
CA ASP A 642 23.11 -3.04 -16.87
C ASP A 642 22.59 -2.42 -15.55
N PHE A 643 23.40 -2.32 -14.49
CA PHE A 643 23.02 -1.60 -13.27
C PHE A 643 23.61 -0.17 -13.26
N LEU A 644 22.75 0.85 -13.41
CA LEU A 644 23.12 2.27 -13.37
C LEU A 644 23.61 2.76 -11.99
N PHE A 645 23.43 1.93 -10.95
CA PHE A 645 23.89 2.12 -9.59
C PHE A 645 24.40 0.78 -9.08
N GLU A 646 25.66 0.71 -8.64
CA GLU A 646 26.14 -0.40 -7.83
C GLU A 646 25.25 -0.48 -6.58
N LYS A 647 24.59 -1.63 -6.37
CA LYS A 647 23.92 -1.90 -5.10
C LYS A 647 25.02 -1.87 -4.05
N GLY A 648 24.99 -0.88 -3.15
CA GLY A 648 25.99 -0.75 -2.10
C GLY A 648 26.12 -2.06 -1.34
N ASP A 649 27.35 -2.53 -1.17
CA ASP A 649 27.64 -3.78 -0.47
C ASP A 649 27.19 -3.74 1.00
N LEU A 650 26.81 -4.90 1.53
CA LEU A 650 26.35 -5.12 2.92
C LEU A 650 27.23 -4.41 3.96
N ASN A 651 26.59 -3.74 4.91
CA ASN A 651 27.24 -3.11 6.06
C ASN A 651 27.80 -4.17 7.03
N LEU A 652 29.02 -4.65 6.79
CA LEU A 652 29.69 -5.69 7.58
C LEU A 652 30.29 -5.20 8.92
N TRP A 653 29.75 -4.14 9.54
CA TRP A 653 30.38 -3.51 10.71
C TRP A 653 29.57 -3.65 12.01
N ALA A 654 30.31 -3.88 13.11
CA ALA A 654 29.91 -4.01 14.52
C ALA A 654 28.86 -5.09 14.89
N GLU A 655 27.68 -5.10 14.28
CA GLU A 655 26.56 -5.95 14.72
C GLU A 655 26.82 -7.46 14.56
N PRO A 656 27.37 -7.96 13.42
CA PRO A 656 27.70 -9.38 13.29
C PRO A 656 28.75 -9.86 14.31
N VAL A 657 29.70 -8.99 14.69
CA VAL A 657 30.71 -9.32 15.72
C VAL A 657 30.06 -9.38 17.11
N GLN A 658 29.14 -8.46 17.41
CA GLN A 658 28.39 -8.47 18.67
C GLN A 658 27.53 -9.73 18.78
N TRP A 659 26.88 -10.16 17.70
CA TRP A 659 26.12 -11.41 17.64
C TRP A 659 26.96 -12.65 17.99
N VAL A 660 28.13 -12.77 17.37
CA VAL A 660 29.05 -13.90 17.62
C VAL A 660 29.51 -13.93 19.09
N ARG A 661 29.85 -12.77 19.66
CA ARG A 661 30.24 -12.66 21.08
C ARG A 661 29.07 -12.96 22.02
N LEU A 662 27.85 -12.55 21.66
CA LEU A 662 26.64 -12.83 22.41
C LEU A 662 26.34 -14.33 22.45
N LEU A 663 26.44 -15.01 21.31
CA LEU A 663 26.30 -16.47 21.22
C LEU A 663 27.33 -17.18 22.10
N HIS A 664 28.62 -16.80 22.00
CA HIS A 664 29.68 -17.37 22.82
C HIS A 664 29.42 -17.22 24.33
N LYS A 665 29.04 -16.02 24.76
CA LYS A 665 28.67 -15.72 26.16
C LYS A 665 27.55 -16.64 26.67
N HIS A 666 26.48 -16.79 25.91
CA HIS A 666 25.32 -17.58 26.35
C HIS A 666 25.53 -19.10 26.24
N LEU A 667 26.29 -19.56 25.25
CA LEU A 667 26.80 -20.94 25.21
C LEU A 667 27.58 -21.29 26.48
N GLY A 668 28.42 -20.36 26.98
CA GLY A 668 29.14 -20.48 28.24
C GLY A 668 28.24 -20.79 29.45
N VAL A 669 27.03 -20.25 29.48
CA VAL A 669 26.05 -20.45 30.57
C VAL A 669 25.48 -21.87 30.55
N LEU A 670 25.25 -22.46 29.37
CA LEU A 670 24.70 -23.81 29.23
C LEU A 670 25.65 -24.90 29.76
N PHE A 671 26.95 -24.62 29.88
CA PHE A 671 27.94 -25.59 30.40
C PHE A 671 27.79 -25.87 31.90
N GLN A 672 27.12 -25.00 32.64
CA GLN A 672 26.88 -25.20 34.07
C GLN A 672 25.69 -26.15 34.32
N ASP A 673 25.01 -26.61 33.27
CA ASP A 673 23.83 -27.46 33.38
C ASP A 673 24.17 -28.96 33.54
N PRO A 674 23.53 -29.68 34.48
CA PRO A 674 23.76 -31.10 34.70
C PRO A 674 23.40 -32.00 33.49
N GLY A 675 22.60 -31.51 32.55
CA GLY A 675 22.24 -32.17 31.28
C GLY A 675 23.39 -32.35 30.29
N LEU A 676 24.55 -31.71 30.54
CA LEU A 676 25.76 -31.83 29.72
C LEU A 676 26.24 -33.29 29.55
N LYS A 677 25.95 -34.16 30.51
CA LYS A 677 26.32 -35.60 30.46
C LYS A 677 25.73 -36.33 29.25
N ALA A 678 24.56 -35.90 28.75
CA ALA A 678 23.90 -36.50 27.59
C ALA A 678 24.58 -36.13 26.26
N LEU A 679 25.40 -35.07 26.23
CA LEU A 679 26.13 -34.62 25.04
C LEU A 679 27.12 -35.71 24.52
N LYS A 680 27.55 -36.64 25.39
CA LYS A 680 28.39 -37.78 25.01
C LYS A 680 27.77 -38.66 23.92
N GLN A 681 26.44 -38.66 23.78
CA GLN A 681 25.73 -39.42 22.76
C GLN A 681 25.83 -38.78 21.36
N ASN A 682 26.21 -37.51 21.26
CA ASN A 682 26.34 -36.75 20.01
C ASN A 682 27.81 -36.50 19.59
N GLN A 683 28.71 -37.42 19.94
CA GLN A 683 30.15 -37.24 19.72
C GLN A 683 30.53 -37.10 18.24
N ALA A 684 29.80 -37.75 17.33
CA ALA A 684 30.01 -37.60 15.89
C ALA A 684 29.76 -36.17 15.40
N GLU A 685 28.71 -35.52 15.92
CA GLU A 685 28.34 -34.15 15.55
C GLU A 685 29.33 -33.13 16.11
N LEU A 686 29.81 -33.34 17.34
CA LEU A 686 30.89 -32.53 17.92
C LEU A 686 32.19 -32.63 17.11
N LEU A 687 32.54 -33.82 16.62
CA LEU A 687 33.70 -34.00 15.75
C LEU A 687 33.51 -33.28 14.41
N ARG A 688 32.31 -33.33 13.83
CA ARG A 688 31.97 -32.59 12.60
C ARG A 688 32.13 -31.09 12.80
N LEU A 689 31.57 -30.53 13.87
CA LEU A 689 31.68 -29.11 14.19
C LEU A 689 33.11 -28.67 14.50
N SER A 690 33.91 -29.52 15.16
CA SER A 690 35.35 -29.24 15.37
C SER A 690 36.12 -29.20 14.07
N ALA A 691 35.91 -30.17 13.17
CA ALA A 691 36.56 -30.17 11.87
C ALA A 691 36.16 -28.92 11.05
N GLN A 692 34.89 -28.51 11.13
CA GLN A 692 34.39 -27.31 10.47
C GLN A 692 35.04 -26.03 11.05
N ALA A 693 35.14 -25.91 12.37
CA ALA A 693 35.78 -24.78 13.04
C ALA A 693 37.29 -24.69 12.70
N GLU A 694 38.01 -25.81 12.73
CA GLU A 694 39.43 -25.90 12.38
C GLU A 694 39.68 -25.54 10.91
N ALA A 695 38.85 -26.06 10.00
CA ALA A 695 38.93 -25.74 8.58
C ALA A 695 38.67 -24.24 8.31
N LEU A 696 37.65 -23.67 8.95
CA LEU A 696 37.33 -22.25 8.84
C LEU A 696 38.46 -21.38 9.40
N HIS A 697 39.03 -21.75 10.54
CA HIS A 697 40.17 -21.07 11.17
C HIS A 697 41.39 -21.06 10.24
N LEU A 698 41.74 -22.21 9.63
CA LEU A 698 42.88 -22.31 8.74
C LEU A 698 42.67 -21.51 7.44
N ALA A 699 41.48 -21.62 6.83
CA ALA A 699 41.15 -20.92 5.60
C ALA A 699 41.19 -19.39 5.78
N THR A 700 40.58 -18.89 6.86
CA THR A 700 40.56 -17.45 7.17
C THR A 700 41.94 -16.91 7.51
N GLN A 701 42.75 -17.68 8.26
CA GLN A 701 44.13 -17.31 8.56
C GLN A 701 45.01 -17.22 7.29
N GLN A 702 44.80 -18.12 6.33
CA GLN A 702 45.48 -18.07 5.03
C GLN A 702 45.00 -16.89 4.20
N GLY A 703 43.69 -16.64 4.14
CA GLY A 703 43.10 -15.50 3.44
C GLY A 703 43.63 -14.16 3.97
N LEU A 704 43.65 -13.98 5.28
CA LEU A 704 44.18 -12.77 5.93
C LEU A 704 45.67 -12.54 5.63
N LYS A 705 46.47 -13.61 5.54
CA LYS A 705 47.90 -13.54 5.17
C LYS A 705 48.12 -13.24 3.69
N GLY A 706 47.15 -13.57 2.83
CA GLY A 706 47.19 -13.35 1.39
C GLY A 706 46.78 -11.93 0.96
N LEU A 707 46.16 -11.16 1.85
CA LEU A 707 45.74 -9.79 1.57
C LEU A 707 46.95 -8.86 1.37
N PRO A 708 46.87 -7.89 0.42
CA PRO A 708 47.92 -6.91 0.21
C PRO A 708 48.11 -6.03 1.47
N ALA A 709 49.36 -5.65 1.74
CA ALA A 709 49.72 -4.79 2.87
C ALA A 709 49.23 -3.34 2.65
N LEU A 710 47.94 -3.09 2.82
CA LEU A 710 47.36 -1.74 2.86
C LEU A 710 47.19 -1.27 4.31
N PRO A 711 47.33 0.03 4.60
CA PRO A 711 47.20 0.55 5.95
C PRO A 711 45.81 0.23 6.50
N GLN A 712 45.74 -0.18 7.77
CA GLN A 712 44.53 -0.57 8.52
C GLN A 712 43.37 0.44 8.46
N PHE A 713 43.60 1.65 7.93
CA PHE A 713 42.60 2.69 7.68
C PHE A 713 41.78 2.51 6.40
N SER A 714 42.20 1.65 5.47
CA SER A 714 41.47 1.32 4.24
C SER A 714 41.01 -0.14 4.23
N CYS A 715 40.41 -0.61 5.33
CA CYS A 715 39.86 -1.97 5.44
C CYS A 715 38.94 -2.26 4.24
N THR A 716 39.40 -3.15 3.35
CA THR A 716 38.54 -3.70 2.30
C THR A 716 37.44 -4.53 2.96
N ILE A 717 36.26 -4.57 2.33
CA ILE A 717 35.13 -5.41 2.76
C ILE A 717 35.57 -6.87 2.98
N GLU A 718 36.48 -7.35 2.14
CA GLU A 718 37.10 -8.67 2.25
C GLU A 718 37.85 -8.88 3.57
N HIS A 719 38.62 -7.88 4.04
CA HIS A 719 39.29 -7.94 5.33
C HIS A 719 38.30 -8.03 6.49
N ALA A 720 37.19 -7.28 6.44
CA ALA A 720 36.14 -7.33 7.45
C ALA A 720 35.44 -8.70 7.49
N LYS A 721 35.10 -9.27 6.33
CA LYS A 721 34.52 -10.63 6.21
C LYS A 721 35.44 -11.69 6.80
N LEU A 722 36.72 -11.70 6.38
CA LEU A 722 37.70 -12.66 6.86
C LEU A 722 37.96 -12.53 8.37
N THR A 723 37.99 -11.31 8.90
CA THR A 723 38.15 -11.06 10.34
C THR A 723 36.95 -11.56 11.14
N LEU A 724 35.73 -11.35 10.66
CA LEU A 724 34.52 -11.89 11.28
C LEU A 724 34.51 -13.43 11.28
N GLN A 725 34.81 -14.05 10.14
CA GLN A 725 34.89 -15.52 10.04
C GLN A 725 36.00 -16.09 10.93
N GLN A 726 37.13 -15.39 11.03
CA GLN A 726 38.24 -15.75 11.93
C GLN A 726 37.81 -15.70 13.41
N GLU A 727 37.11 -14.65 13.84
CA GLU A 727 36.56 -14.52 15.21
C GLU A 727 35.56 -15.65 15.51
N ARG A 728 34.65 -15.96 14.56
CA ARG A 728 33.70 -17.09 14.67
C ARG A 728 34.39 -18.41 14.91
N ALA A 729 35.39 -18.73 14.09
CA ALA A 729 36.14 -19.98 14.19
C ALA A 729 36.87 -20.07 15.54
N THR A 730 37.53 -18.99 15.97
CA THR A 730 38.26 -18.95 17.25
C THR A 730 37.33 -19.15 18.45
N LEU A 731 36.18 -18.47 18.49
CA LEU A 731 35.22 -18.62 19.60
C LEU A 731 34.55 -19.99 19.60
N ALA A 732 34.30 -20.58 18.43
CA ALA A 732 33.78 -21.95 18.32
C ALA A 732 34.80 -22.99 18.81
N MET A 733 36.08 -22.85 18.46
CA MET A 733 37.16 -23.71 18.96
C MET A 733 37.30 -23.65 20.47
N ASP A 734 37.27 -22.45 21.06
CA ASP A 734 37.31 -22.26 22.53
C ASP A 734 36.19 -23.06 23.22
N ILE A 735 34.96 -22.96 22.71
CA ILE A 735 33.82 -23.73 23.24
C ILE A 735 34.02 -25.24 23.10
N LEU A 736 34.45 -25.69 21.92
CA LEU A 736 34.61 -27.11 21.63
C LEU A 736 35.74 -27.75 22.46
N ASP A 737 36.82 -27.02 22.71
CA ASP A 737 37.92 -27.49 23.57
C ASP A 737 37.49 -27.56 25.05
N ASN A 738 36.73 -26.57 25.52
CA ASN A 738 36.14 -26.59 26.87
C ASN A 738 35.20 -27.80 27.05
N LEU A 739 34.41 -28.15 26.03
CA LEU A 739 33.55 -29.34 26.03
C LEU A 739 34.33 -30.65 26.09
N ARG A 740 35.48 -30.74 25.41
CA ARG A 740 36.39 -31.90 25.49
C ARG A 740 36.95 -32.08 26.90
N GLN A 741 37.44 -31.00 27.51
CA GLN A 741 38.02 -31.02 28.86
C GLN A 741 36.99 -31.36 29.95
N ALA A 742 35.76 -30.86 29.84
CA ALA A 742 34.66 -31.23 30.73
C ALA A 742 34.26 -32.72 30.60
N GLY A 743 34.43 -33.30 29.41
CA GLY A 743 34.22 -34.74 29.16
C GLY A 743 35.24 -35.64 29.85
N GLU A 744 36.50 -35.21 29.93
CA GLU A 744 37.62 -35.97 30.49
C GLU A 744 37.68 -35.93 32.03
N SER A 745 37.35 -34.80 32.65
CA SER A 745 37.32 -34.64 34.12
C SER A 745 36.27 -35.49 34.84
N THR A 746 35.21 -35.91 34.12
CA THR A 746 34.19 -36.83 34.67
C THR A 746 34.60 -38.31 34.57
N ALA A 747 35.57 -38.66 33.72
CA ALA A 747 36.05 -40.04 33.56
C ALA A 747 37.00 -40.48 34.69
N THR A 748 37.72 -39.53 35.30
CA THR A 748 38.64 -39.78 36.42
C THR A 748 37.93 -39.96 37.77
N SER A 749 36.66 -39.59 37.90
CA SER A 749 35.87 -39.74 39.15
C SER A 749 35.17 -41.10 39.31
N VAL A 750 35.19 -42.00 38.30
CA VAL A 750 34.54 -43.33 38.37
C VAL A 750 35.56 -44.46 38.63
N LYS A 751 36.82 -44.11 38.92
CA LYS A 751 37.84 -45.02 39.44
C LYS A 751 38.39 -44.50 40.77
N CYS A 752 37.54 -44.46 41.80
CA CYS A 752 37.91 -44.53 43.21
C CYS A 752 36.78 -45.21 43.97
#